data_AF-G7DXF7-F1
#
_entry.id   AF-G7DXF7-F1
#
_cell.length_a   1.000
_cell.length_b   1.000
_cell.length_c   1.000
_cell.angle_alpha   90.00
_cell.angle_beta   90.00
_cell.angle_gamma   90.00
#
_symmetry.space_group_name_H-M   'P 1'
#
loop_
_entity.id
_entity.type
_entity.pdbx_description
1 polymer ?
#
loop_
_entity_poly.entity_id
_entity_poly.type
_entity_poly.pdbx_seq_one_letter_code
_entity_poly.pdbx_strand_id
1 'polypeptide(L)'
;MDKLKKGLDKLKVGVSSATAGRVELKLRNETGLPLEIVAWPVYVSAKALNVDGDALPPAESTDDDDTKDDGVCKLLPYQGYAFDGTVPKTGTRYDEQDISLGSIRQNHAGVKAVVASHPHFGWVYFDLIKGDSSRLHLQAYLKLDRNGIVEASVGYLDVDSQDEKPQPSGELARGTFTDKDATEVQLVLTREIADKVNQVNDETHEASKIELGKGLEVSTYVSHLAGRVTILAGKEARYHEYNKPAPPARSGDIRYSKHELEGTTSKYVGLFVEQDQTPFFEGHARVNPVSGKAHGKPFVSTRVSTARFSPDGKLAMNYGFSDALQGRPDQLYCYVTISHENWLGDLIAEDAAWLEKPFSKLVLAGAHDAGMFTELDPGLSALIQSGKLNEALGHRKVQETLTPVAHALIHVLKAIKLDPARIINNIALTQKDTFANQLKLGVRFFDFRPGYAFTDVVEMKQGDLRHIHALVPGCSYAVFLNDVIEFLATHPKEIVFYEIKNDGIILQKPIERNGEVVALSMVPTAEVLAEYLRKAFEACNKPEASTIKVGGPEDLDTPIGELLKANKRLIIADRVHDPEGWQRSDSYDHPAYNTIDPATIIVKLNELLAQADKDPSTNGRKKGAIYQCQATPTSSLSEDAFASLSWSDASSLLNYMKPQNDRQIYPWIQQHELTDEGTVILLNDYVDGALVEMAIDKSRQRANLYN
;
A
#
# COMPACT_ATOMS: atom_id res chain seq x y z
N MET A 1 -4.55 -32.63 38.55
CA MET A 1 -3.50 -33.49 37.97
C MET A 1 -4.00 -34.32 36.79
N ASP A 2 -5.25 -34.82 36.77
CA ASP A 2 -5.85 -35.46 35.57
C ASP A 2 -6.45 -34.51 34.51
N LYS A 3 -6.30 -33.18 34.68
CA LYS A 3 -6.59 -32.16 33.65
C LYS A 3 -5.34 -31.67 32.91
N LEU A 4 -4.17 -32.24 33.20
CA LEU A 4 -2.87 -31.91 32.57
C LEU A 4 -2.37 -33.03 31.62
N LYS A 5 -3.21 -34.01 31.30
CA LYS A 5 -2.89 -35.18 30.45
C LYS A 5 -3.69 -35.27 29.14
N LYS A 6 -4.36 -34.19 28.71
CA LYS A 6 -5.20 -34.16 27.49
C LYS A 6 -4.61 -33.33 26.33
N GLY A 7 -3.28 -33.32 26.19
CA GLY A 7 -2.58 -32.56 25.15
C GLY A 7 -1.57 -33.34 24.30
N LEU A 8 -1.58 -34.68 24.32
CA LEU A 8 -0.48 -35.48 23.73
C LEU A 8 -0.92 -36.72 22.93
N ASP A 9 -2.12 -36.70 22.34
CA ASP A 9 -2.58 -37.72 21.36
C ASP A 9 -2.83 -37.10 19.97
N LYS A 10 -2.08 -36.06 19.60
CA LYS A 10 -2.30 -35.33 18.34
C LYS A 10 -1.18 -35.59 17.33
N LEU A 11 -1.12 -36.79 16.76
CA LEU A 11 -0.61 -37.01 15.39
C LEU A 11 -0.75 -38.49 15.00
N LYS A 12 -1.17 -38.77 13.77
CA LYS A 12 -0.98 -40.08 13.13
C LYS A 12 -0.07 -39.87 11.92
N VAL A 13 1.09 -40.52 11.93
CA VAL A 13 2.00 -40.59 10.79
C VAL A 13 1.67 -41.88 10.02
N GLY A 14 1.34 -41.75 8.74
CA GLY A 14 1.23 -42.88 7.82
C GLY A 14 2.56 -43.09 7.10
N VAL A 15 3.01 -44.34 6.99
CA VAL A 15 4.21 -44.73 6.23
C VAL A 15 3.78 -45.74 5.17
N SER A 16 4.26 -45.58 3.93
CA SER A 16 4.09 -46.56 2.85
C SER A 16 5.44 -46.92 2.22
N SER A 17 5.55 -48.14 1.69
CA SER A 17 6.80 -48.66 1.11
C SER A 17 6.80 -48.64 -0.43
N ALA A 18 7.89 -48.12 -0.99
CA ALA A 18 8.58 -48.42 -2.26
C ALA A 18 8.52 -47.38 -3.40
N THR A 19 9.59 -46.58 -3.48
CA THR A 19 10.35 -46.22 -4.70
C THR A 19 11.81 -45.95 -4.33
N ALA A 20 12.77 -46.46 -5.12
CA ALA A 20 14.19 -46.47 -4.77
C ALA A 20 14.83 -45.05 -4.73
N GLY A 21 15.44 -44.69 -3.59
CA GLY A 21 16.42 -43.60 -3.48
C GLY A 21 15.90 -42.21 -3.14
N ARG A 22 14.59 -42.01 -2.90
CA ARG A 22 14.01 -40.71 -2.53
C ARG A 22 12.97 -40.87 -1.42
N VAL A 23 12.88 -39.86 -0.56
CA VAL A 23 11.82 -39.70 0.44
C VAL A 23 10.89 -38.58 -0.02
N GLU A 24 9.62 -38.89 -0.20
CA GLU A 24 8.57 -37.92 -0.54
C GLU A 24 8.01 -37.25 0.73
N LEU A 25 7.88 -35.93 0.71
CA LEU A 25 7.22 -35.15 1.75
C LEU A 25 5.81 -34.81 1.28
N LYS A 26 4.80 -35.34 1.98
CA LYS A 26 3.39 -35.06 1.77
C LYS A 26 2.80 -34.27 2.93
N LEU A 27 1.77 -33.51 2.61
CA LEU A 27 1.00 -32.71 3.54
C LEU A 27 -0.48 -33.08 3.41
N ARG A 28 -1.10 -33.45 4.52
CA ARG A 28 -2.53 -33.67 4.65
C ARG A 28 -3.17 -32.45 5.28
N ASN A 29 -3.81 -31.63 4.46
CA ASN A 29 -4.49 -30.41 4.83
C ASN A 29 -5.93 -30.66 5.28
N GLU A 30 -6.15 -30.92 6.57
CA GLU A 30 -7.49 -31.12 7.15
C GLU A 30 -8.16 -29.80 7.57
N THR A 31 -7.52 -28.66 7.32
CA THR A 31 -8.04 -27.33 7.67
C THR A 31 -9.26 -26.93 6.84
N GLY A 32 -9.36 -27.44 5.61
CA GLY A 32 -10.34 -26.98 4.61
C GLY A 32 -10.00 -25.63 3.97
N LEU A 33 -8.83 -25.07 4.27
CA LEU A 33 -8.36 -23.80 3.72
C LEU A 33 -7.43 -24.05 2.53
N PRO A 34 -7.46 -23.20 1.49
CA PRO A 34 -6.51 -23.28 0.37
C PRO A 34 -5.07 -23.11 0.83
N LEU A 35 -4.16 -23.85 0.19
CA LEU A 35 -2.71 -23.75 0.40
C LEU A 35 -2.04 -23.22 -0.87
N GLU A 36 -1.04 -22.36 -0.73
CA GLU A 36 -0.26 -21.81 -1.84
C GLU A 36 1.23 -21.99 -1.59
N ILE A 37 1.96 -22.54 -2.55
CA ILE A 37 3.41 -22.73 -2.43
C ILE A 37 4.12 -21.39 -2.56
N VAL A 38 4.99 -21.09 -1.61
CA VAL A 38 5.84 -19.89 -1.60
C VAL A 38 7.28 -20.34 -1.84
N ALA A 39 7.53 -20.94 -3.01
CA ALA A 39 8.89 -21.42 -3.33
C ALA A 39 9.86 -20.23 -3.50
N TRP A 40 11.06 -20.40 -2.97
CA TRP A 40 12.16 -19.45 -3.07
C TRP A 40 13.06 -19.77 -4.26
N PRO A 41 13.68 -18.76 -4.91
CA PRO A 41 14.80 -19.01 -5.79
C PRO A 41 15.97 -19.61 -5.01
N VAL A 42 16.48 -20.70 -5.59
CA VAL A 42 17.54 -21.58 -5.10
C VAL A 42 18.84 -20.80 -4.86
N TYR A 43 19.47 -21.01 -3.71
CA TYR A 43 20.87 -20.65 -3.50
C TYR A 43 21.74 -21.45 -4.49
N VAL A 44 22.34 -20.75 -5.46
CA VAL A 44 23.51 -21.28 -6.16
C VAL A 44 24.65 -21.23 -5.16
N SER A 45 25.18 -22.40 -4.77
CA SER A 45 26.24 -22.50 -3.75
C SER A 45 27.34 -21.45 -3.98
N ALA A 46 27.86 -20.84 -2.93
CA ALA A 46 29.01 -19.91 -3.00
C ALA A 46 30.21 -20.41 -3.82
N LYS A 47 30.30 -21.71 -4.11
CA LYS A 47 31.28 -22.30 -5.04
C LYS A 47 31.08 -21.92 -6.52
N ALA A 48 29.90 -21.47 -6.94
CA ALA A 48 29.61 -21.14 -8.34
C ALA A 48 29.93 -19.67 -8.70
N LEU A 49 30.14 -18.80 -7.71
CA LEU A 49 30.56 -17.40 -7.90
C LEU A 49 32.06 -17.19 -7.73
N ASN A 50 32.84 -18.25 -7.49
CA ASN A 50 34.29 -18.20 -7.62
C ASN A 50 34.69 -18.25 -9.10
N VAL A 51 34.40 -17.16 -9.81
CA VAL A 51 35.17 -16.75 -10.97
C VAL A 51 35.94 -15.52 -10.50
N ASP A 52 37.21 -15.74 -10.19
CA ASP A 52 38.24 -14.76 -9.84
C ASP A 52 38.08 -13.97 -8.52
N GLY A 53 38.43 -14.64 -7.42
CA GLY A 53 39.70 -14.31 -6.76
C GLY A 53 39.85 -13.10 -5.85
N ASP A 54 38.83 -12.27 -5.58
CA ASP A 54 38.95 -11.19 -4.59
C ASP A 54 37.99 -11.37 -3.40
N ALA A 55 38.58 -11.75 -2.26
CA ALA A 55 37.88 -11.84 -0.98
C ALA A 55 37.44 -10.44 -0.52
N LEU A 56 36.16 -10.29 -0.17
CA LEU A 56 35.68 -9.11 0.57
C LEU A 56 36.45 -9.00 1.89
N PRO A 57 36.99 -7.82 2.26
CA PRO A 57 37.75 -7.66 3.48
C PRO A 57 36.83 -7.73 4.72
N PRO A 58 37.33 -8.23 5.86
CA PRO A 58 36.58 -8.24 7.11
C PRO A 58 36.32 -6.79 7.57
N ALA A 59 35.12 -6.53 8.07
CA ALA A 59 34.75 -5.23 8.62
C ALA A 59 35.59 -4.95 9.87
N GLU A 60 36.46 -3.94 9.80
CA GLU A 60 37.18 -3.42 10.97
C GLU A 60 36.22 -2.62 11.85
N SER A 61 36.09 -3.03 13.11
CA SER A 61 35.42 -2.30 14.18
C SER A 61 36.38 -1.28 14.79
N THR A 62 36.09 0.01 14.65
CA THR A 62 36.72 1.06 15.46
C THR A 62 35.72 1.55 16.50
N ASP A 63 36.12 1.38 17.76
CA ASP A 63 35.44 1.88 18.95
C ASP A 63 35.34 3.42 18.95
N ASP A 64 34.11 3.94 18.98
CA ASP A 64 33.75 5.14 19.72
C ASP A 64 32.30 4.99 20.22
N ASP A 65 32.12 5.24 21.51
CA ASP A 65 30.88 5.11 22.30
C ASP A 65 29.81 6.13 21.85
N ASP A 66 28.53 5.74 21.99
CA ASP A 66 27.27 6.48 21.72
C ASP A 66 26.61 6.41 20.32
N THR A 67 27.15 5.68 19.34
CA THR A 67 26.46 5.42 18.03
C THR A 67 26.34 3.95 17.62
N LYS A 68 26.66 3.02 18.52
CA LYS A 68 26.57 1.57 18.26
C LYS A 68 25.13 1.07 18.38
N ASP A 69 24.34 1.18 17.31
CA ASP A 69 23.49 0.11 16.73
C ASP A 69 22.55 0.71 15.66
N ASP A 70 23.09 1.27 14.58
CA ASP A 70 22.26 1.68 13.43
C ASP A 70 21.71 0.47 12.66
N GLY A 71 22.06 -0.77 13.05
CA GLY A 71 21.30 -1.99 12.78
C GLY A 71 20.80 -2.15 11.33
N VAL A 72 21.62 -1.76 10.34
CA VAL A 72 21.23 -1.83 8.92
C VAL A 72 20.98 -3.30 8.58
N CYS A 73 19.71 -3.67 8.42
CA CYS A 73 19.34 -5.02 8.09
C CYS A 73 19.62 -5.26 6.61
N LYS A 74 20.73 -5.93 6.33
CA LYS A 74 21.01 -6.40 4.99
C LYS A 74 20.16 -7.63 4.70
N LEU A 75 19.60 -7.69 3.50
CA LEU A 75 19.02 -8.92 2.98
C LEU A 75 20.14 -9.97 2.85
N LEU A 76 20.26 -10.83 3.87
CA LEU A 76 21.21 -11.94 3.82
C LEU A 76 20.70 -13.02 2.85
N PRO A 77 21.58 -13.64 2.05
CA PRO A 77 21.20 -14.78 1.25
C PRO A 77 20.76 -15.94 2.15
N TYR A 78 19.68 -16.59 1.76
CA TYR A 78 19.06 -17.72 2.47
C TYR A 78 20.01 -18.92 2.66
N GLN A 79 19.92 -19.60 3.80
CA GLN A 79 20.85 -20.66 4.23
C GLN A 79 20.26 -22.09 4.21
N GLY A 80 19.27 -22.39 3.36
CA GLY A 80 18.68 -23.74 3.27
C GLY A 80 19.14 -24.59 2.10
N TYR A 81 19.14 -25.92 2.28
CA TYR A 81 19.39 -26.90 1.23
C TYR A 81 18.11 -27.16 0.42
N ALA A 82 18.26 -27.24 -0.92
CA ALA A 82 17.14 -27.47 -1.82
C ALA A 82 16.74 -28.96 -1.88
N PHE A 83 15.44 -29.21 -1.80
CA PHE A 83 14.83 -30.42 -2.36
C PHE A 83 15.25 -30.57 -3.84
N ASP A 84 15.56 -31.78 -4.28
CA ASP A 84 16.07 -32.03 -5.65
C ASP A 84 14.94 -31.87 -6.67
N GLY A 85 14.75 -30.65 -7.20
CA GLY A 85 13.95 -30.34 -8.38
C GLY A 85 12.49 -30.79 -8.38
N THR A 86 11.93 -31.13 -7.21
CA THR A 86 10.59 -31.75 -7.06
C THR A 86 9.63 -30.93 -6.22
N VAL A 87 10.05 -29.75 -5.75
CA VAL A 87 9.12 -28.80 -5.10
C VAL A 87 8.19 -28.22 -6.15
N PRO A 88 6.88 -28.10 -5.87
CA PRO A 88 5.98 -27.41 -6.77
C PRO A 88 6.42 -25.96 -7.03
N LYS A 89 5.98 -25.39 -8.16
CA LYS A 89 6.34 -24.02 -8.53
C LYS A 89 5.77 -23.01 -7.53
N THR A 90 6.47 -21.90 -7.34
CA THR A 90 5.95 -20.76 -6.57
C THR A 90 4.60 -20.35 -7.15
N GLY A 91 3.64 -20.16 -6.24
CA GLY A 91 2.26 -19.79 -6.58
C GLY A 91 1.36 -20.95 -6.97
N THR A 92 1.84 -22.20 -7.02
CA THR A 92 0.95 -23.37 -7.14
C THR A 92 -0.01 -23.40 -5.96
N ARG A 93 -1.31 -23.42 -6.24
CA ARG A 93 -2.39 -23.44 -5.26
C ARG A 93 -3.00 -24.85 -5.20
N TYR A 94 -3.29 -25.30 -3.99
CA TYR A 94 -3.93 -26.56 -3.68
C TYR A 94 -5.19 -26.29 -2.86
N ASP A 95 -6.33 -26.78 -3.36
CA ASP A 95 -7.57 -26.86 -2.59
C ASP A 95 -7.85 -28.32 -2.12
N GLU A 96 -6.95 -29.24 -2.49
CA GLU A 96 -7.02 -30.67 -2.16
C GLU A 96 -6.50 -30.97 -0.74
N GLN A 97 -6.97 -32.08 -0.18
CA GLN A 97 -6.58 -32.50 1.17
C GLN A 97 -5.18 -33.13 1.22
N ASP A 98 -4.78 -33.92 0.23
CA ASP A 98 -3.48 -34.61 0.25
C ASP A 98 -2.57 -34.01 -0.83
N ILE A 99 -1.45 -33.41 -0.42
CA ILE A 99 -0.58 -32.58 -1.26
C ILE A 99 0.84 -33.16 -1.21
N SER A 100 1.50 -33.29 -2.37
CA SER A 100 2.93 -33.59 -2.43
C SER A 100 3.74 -32.29 -2.45
N LEU A 101 4.58 -32.10 -1.43
CA LEU A 101 5.43 -30.92 -1.27
C LEU A 101 6.81 -31.06 -1.94
N GLY A 102 7.22 -32.29 -2.27
CA GLY A 102 8.46 -32.58 -2.98
C GLY A 102 9.18 -33.82 -2.45
N SER A 103 10.40 -34.08 -2.95
CA SER A 103 11.21 -35.23 -2.50
C SER A 103 12.70 -34.92 -2.31
N ILE A 104 13.32 -35.53 -1.30
CA ILE A 104 14.76 -35.45 -1.01
C ILE A 104 15.41 -36.78 -1.36
N ARG A 105 16.62 -36.76 -1.93
CA ARG A 105 17.40 -37.98 -2.19
C ARG A 105 17.89 -38.60 -0.89
N GLN A 106 17.68 -39.90 -0.74
CA GLN A 106 18.23 -40.67 0.36
C GLN A 106 19.64 -41.15 -0.02
N ASN A 107 20.64 -40.95 0.86
CA ASN A 107 21.97 -41.50 0.63
C ASN A 107 21.91 -43.03 0.77
N HIS A 108 22.14 -43.76 -0.33
CA HIS A 108 22.35 -45.20 -0.27
C HIS A 108 23.80 -45.52 0.10
N ALA A 109 23.99 -46.52 0.94
CA ALA A 109 25.27 -47.00 1.47
C ALA A 109 26.25 -47.60 0.42
N GLY A 110 26.06 -47.33 -0.88
CA GLY A 110 26.81 -47.95 -1.99
C GLY A 110 27.73 -47.04 -2.79
N VAL A 111 27.70 -45.71 -2.60
CA VAL A 111 28.56 -44.76 -3.33
C VAL A 111 29.65 -44.25 -2.40
N LYS A 112 30.93 -44.46 -2.77
CA LYS A 112 32.16 -44.21 -2.00
C LYS A 112 32.01 -43.17 -0.87
N ALA A 113 32.03 -43.67 0.36
CA ALA A 113 31.80 -43.01 1.65
C ALA A 113 32.85 -41.96 2.08
N VAL A 114 33.43 -41.19 1.16
CA VAL A 114 34.52 -40.25 1.48
C VAL A 114 34.08 -38.77 1.44
N VAL A 115 32.85 -38.45 0.98
CA VAL A 115 32.39 -37.03 0.86
C VAL A 115 31.03 -36.71 1.48
N ALA A 116 30.19 -37.68 1.87
CA ALA A 116 28.82 -37.39 2.36
C ALA A 116 28.59 -37.82 3.81
N SER A 117 29.23 -37.14 4.77
CA SER A 117 28.92 -37.23 6.21
C SER A 117 27.89 -36.20 6.69
N HIS A 118 27.38 -35.34 5.79
CA HIS A 118 26.46 -34.27 6.16
C HIS A 118 25.01 -34.76 6.05
N PRO A 119 24.15 -34.50 7.06
CA PRO A 119 22.73 -34.78 6.98
C PRO A 119 22.11 -34.04 5.79
N HIS A 120 21.14 -34.68 5.12
CA HIS A 120 20.36 -34.03 4.06
C HIS A 120 19.10 -33.48 4.68
N PHE A 121 18.90 -32.18 4.59
CA PHE A 121 17.69 -31.54 5.09
C PHE A 121 17.20 -30.49 4.12
N GLY A 122 15.94 -30.09 4.25
CA GLY A 122 15.37 -29.02 3.44
C GLY A 122 14.06 -28.52 4.01
N TRP A 123 13.66 -27.35 3.51
CA TRP A 123 12.38 -26.71 3.82
C TRP A 123 11.53 -26.55 2.55
N VAL A 124 10.22 -26.70 2.71
CA VAL A 124 9.22 -26.26 1.72
C VAL A 124 8.33 -25.21 2.37
N TYR A 125 8.23 -24.07 1.72
CA TYR A 125 7.51 -22.90 2.20
C TYR A 125 6.15 -22.78 1.51
N PHE A 126 5.12 -22.45 2.29
CA PHE A 126 3.77 -22.30 1.79
C PHE A 126 2.91 -21.42 2.69
N ASP A 127 1.88 -20.83 2.11
CA ASP A 127 0.86 -20.06 2.80
C ASP A 127 -0.42 -20.87 2.94
N LEU A 128 -1.06 -20.78 4.10
CA LEU A 128 -2.46 -21.14 4.26
C LEU A 128 -3.32 -19.87 4.11
N ILE A 129 -4.31 -19.91 3.21
CA ILE A 129 -5.17 -18.76 2.90
C ILE A 129 -6.44 -18.87 3.74
N LYS A 130 -6.62 -17.94 4.68
CA LYS A 130 -7.73 -17.93 5.64
C LYS A 130 -9.01 -17.36 5.02
N GLY A 131 -10.14 -17.53 5.71
CA GLY A 131 -11.46 -17.05 5.26
C GLY A 131 -11.56 -15.53 5.14
N ASP A 132 -10.76 -14.77 5.91
CA ASP A 132 -10.61 -13.32 5.79
C ASP A 132 -9.53 -12.91 4.76
N SER A 133 -9.10 -13.84 3.92
CA SER A 133 -8.00 -13.72 2.96
C SER A 133 -6.61 -13.46 3.57
N SER A 134 -6.47 -13.48 4.89
CA SER A 134 -5.16 -13.38 5.53
C SER A 134 -4.34 -14.65 5.31
N ARG A 135 -3.02 -14.49 5.24
CA ARG A 135 -2.05 -15.55 4.99
C ARG A 135 -1.34 -15.93 6.28
N LEU A 136 -1.33 -17.22 6.57
CA LEU A 136 -0.48 -17.84 7.57
C LEU A 136 0.71 -18.50 6.87
N HIS A 137 1.89 -17.96 7.11
CA HIS A 137 3.14 -18.38 6.49
C HIS A 137 3.75 -19.55 7.24
N LEU A 138 3.91 -20.67 6.55
CA LEU A 138 4.34 -21.94 7.11
C LEU A 138 5.53 -22.51 6.37
N GLN A 139 6.28 -23.36 7.07
CA GLN A 139 7.36 -24.13 6.48
C GLN A 139 7.28 -25.59 6.94
N ALA A 140 7.46 -26.52 6.01
CA ALA A 140 7.64 -27.93 6.30
C ALA A 140 9.13 -28.27 6.21
N TYR A 141 9.65 -28.94 7.23
CA TYR A 141 11.03 -29.37 7.34
C TYR A 141 11.14 -30.89 7.23
N LEU A 142 12.19 -31.38 6.60
CA LEU A 142 12.55 -32.80 6.54
C LEU A 142 14.07 -32.94 6.70
N LYS A 143 14.51 -33.81 7.62
CA LYS A 143 15.91 -34.19 7.85
C LYS A 143 16.10 -35.69 7.67
N LEU A 144 17.12 -36.05 6.89
CA LEU A 144 17.55 -37.42 6.64
C LEU A 144 19.00 -37.62 7.08
N ASP A 145 19.30 -38.80 7.64
CA ASP A 145 20.66 -39.28 7.87
C ASP A 145 20.94 -40.57 7.06
N ARG A 146 22.07 -41.22 7.36
CA ARG A 146 22.43 -42.51 6.76
C ARG A 146 21.46 -43.66 7.06
N ASN A 147 20.58 -43.49 8.05
CA ASN A 147 19.61 -44.48 8.52
C ASN A 147 18.17 -44.15 8.12
N GLY A 148 17.92 -43.10 7.32
CA GLY A 148 16.58 -42.71 6.88
C GLY A 148 16.11 -41.38 7.48
N ILE A 149 14.80 -41.25 7.71
CA ILE A 149 14.20 -40.02 8.24
C ILE A 149 14.57 -39.86 9.71
N VAL A 150 15.12 -38.69 10.05
CA VAL A 150 15.46 -38.31 11.43
C VAL A 150 14.36 -37.43 12.01
N GLU A 151 13.86 -36.50 11.20
CA GLU A 151 12.92 -35.48 11.65
C GLU A 151 12.07 -35.00 10.49
N ALA A 152 10.81 -34.71 10.76
CA ALA A 152 9.99 -33.89 9.89
C ALA A 152 8.96 -33.14 10.72
N SER A 153 8.73 -31.88 10.37
CA SER A 153 7.84 -31.00 11.13
C SER A 153 7.25 -29.92 10.25
N VAL A 154 6.13 -29.35 10.70
CA VAL A 154 5.60 -28.09 10.19
C VAL A 154 5.62 -27.09 11.33
N GLY A 155 6.01 -25.85 11.03
CA GLY A 155 5.91 -24.74 11.96
C GLY A 155 5.75 -23.42 11.22
N TYR A 156 5.80 -22.34 11.98
CA TYR A 156 5.82 -20.99 11.44
C TYR A 156 7.05 -20.80 10.56
N LEU A 157 6.87 -20.15 9.43
CA LEU A 157 7.99 -19.82 8.56
C LEU A 157 8.91 -18.82 9.28
N ASP A 158 10.20 -19.14 9.26
CA ASP A 158 11.24 -18.37 9.92
C ASP A 158 12.54 -18.60 9.16
N VAL A 159 13.25 -17.56 8.74
CA VAL A 159 14.47 -17.75 7.93
C VAL A 159 15.70 -18.06 8.75
N ASP A 160 15.66 -17.85 10.07
CA ASP A 160 16.71 -18.26 10.99
C ASP A 160 16.57 -19.74 11.37
N SER A 161 15.70 -20.46 10.65
CA SER A 161 15.62 -21.91 10.68
C SER A 161 16.95 -22.54 10.31
N GLN A 162 17.48 -23.29 11.26
CA GLN A 162 18.71 -24.07 11.14
C GLN A 162 18.40 -25.54 11.30
N ASP A 163 19.30 -26.42 10.92
CA ASP A 163 19.06 -27.87 10.99
C ASP A 163 18.92 -28.40 12.44
N GLU A 164 19.45 -27.68 13.42
CA GLU A 164 19.30 -27.93 14.87
C GLU A 164 18.07 -27.23 15.48
N LYS A 165 17.61 -26.15 14.86
CA LYS A 165 16.45 -25.35 15.28
C LYS A 165 15.57 -25.05 14.05
N PRO A 166 14.84 -26.05 13.51
CA PRO A 166 14.22 -25.93 12.19
C PRO A 166 12.96 -25.06 12.16
N GLN A 167 12.43 -24.69 13.32
CA GLN A 167 11.18 -23.92 13.49
C GLN A 167 11.32 -22.94 14.69
N PRO A 168 12.22 -21.93 14.64
CA PRO A 168 12.51 -21.06 15.78
C PRO A 168 11.28 -20.31 16.31
N SER A 169 10.46 -19.79 15.40
CA SER A 169 9.19 -19.09 15.70
C SER A 169 8.05 -20.01 16.18
N GLY A 170 8.28 -21.32 16.27
CA GLY A 170 7.36 -22.27 16.87
C GLY A 170 6.96 -23.41 15.95
N GLU A 171 6.93 -24.61 16.52
CA GLU A 171 6.49 -25.82 15.85
C GLU A 171 4.98 -26.04 16.03
N LEU A 172 4.29 -26.36 14.93
CA LEU A 172 2.85 -26.62 14.91
C LEU A 172 2.54 -28.12 14.86
N ALA A 173 3.39 -28.89 14.20
CA ALA A 173 3.26 -30.32 14.05
C ALA A 173 4.63 -30.99 13.91
N ARG A 174 4.82 -32.15 14.52
CA ARG A 174 6.03 -32.97 14.37
C ARG A 174 5.67 -34.41 14.07
N GLY A 175 6.24 -34.95 13.01
CA GLY A 175 6.19 -36.37 12.71
C GLY A 175 7.05 -37.17 13.68
N THR A 176 6.55 -38.31 14.15
CA THR A 176 7.36 -39.33 14.81
C THR A 176 7.52 -40.53 13.89
N PHE A 177 8.74 -40.99 13.69
CA PHE A 177 9.08 -42.02 12.71
C PHE A 177 9.62 -43.27 13.40
N THR A 178 8.97 -44.41 13.17
CA THR A 178 9.42 -45.72 13.67
C THR A 178 9.98 -46.60 12.56
N ASP A 179 9.65 -46.29 11.31
CA ASP A 179 10.09 -47.02 10.12
C ASP A 179 11.19 -46.25 9.39
N LYS A 180 12.37 -46.86 9.32
CA LYS A 180 13.58 -46.29 8.71
C LYS A 180 13.62 -46.46 7.19
N ASP A 181 12.81 -47.38 6.67
CA ASP A 181 12.70 -47.70 5.24
C ASP A 181 11.55 -46.94 4.56
N ALA A 182 10.91 -46.03 5.29
CA ALA A 182 9.84 -45.17 4.82
C ALA A 182 10.29 -44.31 3.62
N THR A 183 9.57 -44.42 2.51
CA THR A 183 9.78 -43.60 1.30
C THR A 183 8.85 -42.38 1.23
N GLU A 184 7.97 -42.23 2.21
CA GLU A 184 6.98 -41.17 2.30
C GLU A 184 6.85 -40.69 3.75
N VAL A 185 6.76 -39.37 3.92
CA VAL A 185 6.44 -38.69 5.17
C VAL A 185 5.17 -37.89 4.96
N GLN A 186 4.10 -38.19 5.70
CA GLN A 186 2.88 -37.38 5.68
C GLN A 186 2.77 -36.52 6.95
N LEU A 187 2.81 -35.19 6.79
CA LEU A 187 2.53 -34.20 7.83
C LEU A 187 1.05 -33.82 7.80
N VAL A 188 0.39 -33.61 8.94
CA VAL A 188 -1.05 -33.31 9.00
C VAL A 188 -1.28 -31.90 9.54
N LEU A 189 -1.94 -31.03 8.77
CA LEU A 189 -2.46 -29.74 9.25
C LEU A 189 -3.89 -29.92 9.74
N THR A 190 -4.11 -29.72 11.04
CA THR A 190 -5.43 -29.88 11.64
C THR A 190 -6.22 -28.58 11.58
N ARG A 191 -7.55 -28.66 11.74
CA ARG A 191 -8.45 -27.50 11.78
C ARG A 191 -8.07 -26.44 12.81
N GLU A 192 -7.34 -26.80 13.86
CA GLU A 192 -6.90 -25.85 14.90
C GLU A 192 -5.92 -24.80 14.38
N ILE A 193 -5.25 -25.06 13.25
CA ILE A 193 -4.34 -24.11 12.62
C ILE A 193 -5.09 -22.95 11.95
N ALA A 194 -6.38 -23.14 11.59
CA ALA A 194 -7.17 -22.12 10.90
C ALA A 194 -7.31 -20.82 11.71
N ASP A 195 -7.27 -20.89 13.03
CA ASP A 195 -7.41 -19.72 13.92
C ASP A 195 -6.07 -19.06 14.24
N LYS A 196 -4.93 -19.65 13.85
CA LYS A 196 -3.59 -19.12 14.11
C LYS A 196 -3.28 -17.89 13.25
N VAL A 197 -2.41 -17.02 13.77
CA VAL A 197 -1.77 -15.92 13.05
C VAL A 197 -0.26 -16.14 13.05
N ASN A 198 0.48 -15.43 12.21
CA ASN A 198 1.94 -15.54 12.20
C ASN A 198 2.47 -15.10 13.56
N GLN A 199 3.35 -15.88 14.17
CA GLN A 199 3.95 -15.55 15.46
C GLN A 199 5.45 -15.35 15.27
N VAL A 200 5.99 -14.29 15.86
CA VAL A 200 7.41 -14.02 15.92
C VAL A 200 7.76 -13.79 17.38
N ASN A 201 8.60 -14.66 17.95
CA ASN A 201 9.01 -14.56 19.35
C ASN A 201 10.51 -14.23 19.43
N ASP A 202 10.80 -12.98 19.80
CA ASP A 202 12.17 -12.46 19.93
C ASP A 202 12.68 -12.47 21.40
N GLU A 203 12.10 -13.30 22.29
CA GLU A 203 12.56 -13.40 23.68
C GLU A 203 13.94 -14.06 23.74
N THR A 204 14.99 -13.24 23.88
CA THR A 204 16.35 -13.75 24.11
C THR A 204 16.59 -14.22 25.55
N HIS A 205 15.73 -13.85 26.53
CA HIS A 205 15.80 -14.28 27.92
C HIS A 205 14.43 -14.10 28.62
N GLU A 206 14.18 -14.83 29.72
CA GLU A 206 12.99 -14.79 30.61
C GLU A 206 12.70 -13.41 31.25
N ALA A 207 12.66 -12.34 30.47
CA ALA A 207 12.35 -11.00 30.94
C ALA A 207 10.84 -10.77 30.84
N SER A 208 10.23 -10.56 32.00
CA SER A 208 8.90 -9.99 32.26
C SER A 208 8.02 -9.74 31.02
N LYS A 209 6.99 -10.59 30.86
CA LYS A 209 5.85 -10.40 29.95
C LYS A 209 5.20 -9.03 30.18
N ILE A 210 5.68 -8.02 29.48
CA ILE A 210 4.95 -6.78 29.31
C ILE A 210 4.03 -7.02 28.11
N GLU A 211 2.73 -7.19 28.36
CA GLU A 211 1.67 -7.37 27.36
C GLU A 211 1.42 -6.07 26.55
N LEU A 212 2.45 -5.55 25.87
CA LEU A 212 2.35 -4.36 25.02
C LEU A 212 2.47 -4.67 23.52
N GLY A 213 2.65 -5.94 23.15
CA GLY A 213 2.78 -6.39 21.77
C GLY A 213 1.48 -6.23 20.99
N LYS A 214 1.27 -5.06 20.38
CA LYS A 214 0.31 -4.93 19.27
C LYS A 214 0.89 -5.65 18.07
N GLY A 215 0.08 -6.44 17.38
CA GLY A 215 0.50 -7.12 16.17
C GLY A 215 0.95 -6.17 15.06
N LEU A 216 1.46 -6.73 13.98
CA LEU A 216 1.75 -6.05 12.71
C LEU A 216 0.83 -6.65 11.64
N GLU A 217 0.26 -5.78 10.82
CA GLU A 217 -0.49 -6.17 9.64
C GLU A 217 0.21 -5.67 8.38
N VAL A 218 0.38 -6.55 7.41
CA VAL A 218 1.14 -6.28 6.19
C VAL A 218 0.24 -6.42 4.97
N SER A 219 0.34 -5.48 4.03
CA SER A 219 -0.42 -5.52 2.78
C SER A 219 0.41 -5.20 1.57
N THR A 220 0.23 -5.98 0.54
CA THR A 220 1.24 -6.03 -0.51
C THR A 220 0.58 -6.38 -1.81
N TYR A 221 1.08 -5.75 -2.86
CA TYR A 221 0.55 -5.89 -4.21
C TYR A 221 1.75 -5.90 -5.14
N VAL A 222 1.84 -6.88 -6.02
CA VAL A 222 2.90 -6.95 -7.02
C VAL A 222 2.27 -7.39 -8.32
N SER A 223 2.32 -6.55 -9.36
CA SER A 223 1.69 -6.82 -10.66
C SER A 223 2.69 -7.00 -11.81
N HIS A 224 3.99 -6.82 -11.57
CA HIS A 224 5.03 -7.04 -12.57
C HIS A 224 5.90 -8.27 -12.26
N LEU A 225 6.25 -9.06 -13.28
CA LEU A 225 7.04 -10.31 -13.14
C LEU A 225 8.43 -10.10 -12.56
N ALA A 226 9.07 -8.99 -12.91
CA ALA A 226 10.40 -8.65 -12.41
C ALA A 226 10.36 -8.13 -10.96
N GLY A 227 9.18 -7.75 -10.46
CA GLY A 227 9.02 -7.17 -9.12
C GLY A 227 8.94 -8.25 -8.05
N ARG A 228 9.66 -8.02 -6.94
CA ARG A 228 9.59 -8.85 -5.74
C ARG A 228 9.57 -7.97 -4.50
N VAL A 229 8.68 -8.29 -3.56
CA VAL A 229 8.62 -7.65 -2.24
C VAL A 229 9.05 -8.66 -1.19
N THR A 230 9.89 -8.23 -0.27
CA THR A 230 10.32 -9.02 0.90
C THR A 230 10.02 -8.23 2.15
N ILE A 231 9.35 -8.87 3.10
CA ILE A 231 8.97 -8.28 4.37
C ILE A 231 9.71 -9.03 5.47
N LEU A 232 10.31 -8.30 6.41
CA LEU A 232 10.78 -8.84 7.67
C LEU A 232 9.85 -8.33 8.77
N ALA A 233 9.39 -9.19 9.66
CA ALA A 233 8.59 -8.84 10.83
C ALA A 233 9.29 -9.42 12.08
N GLY A 234 9.51 -8.59 13.10
CA GLY A 234 10.42 -8.93 14.21
C GLY A 234 11.89 -9.01 13.78
N LYS A 235 12.76 -9.55 14.62
CA LYS A 235 14.19 -9.68 14.25
C LYS A 235 14.43 -10.66 13.10
N GLU A 236 13.61 -11.69 12.99
CA GLU A 236 14.01 -12.94 12.31
C GLU A 236 12.98 -13.44 11.28
N ALA A 237 11.69 -13.14 11.41
CA ALA A 237 10.70 -13.69 10.49
C ALA A 237 10.66 -12.92 9.17
N ARG A 238 11.01 -13.58 8.05
CA ARG A 238 11.03 -12.96 6.71
C ARG A 238 10.13 -13.71 5.75
N TYR A 239 9.26 -12.98 5.07
CA TYR A 239 8.32 -13.56 4.12
C TYR A 239 8.42 -12.82 2.78
N HIS A 240 8.37 -13.57 1.69
CA HIS A 240 8.52 -13.03 0.34
C HIS A 240 7.18 -13.06 -0.38
N GLU A 241 6.93 -11.99 -1.10
CA GLU A 241 5.78 -11.86 -1.95
C GLU A 241 6.20 -11.54 -3.38
N TYR A 242 5.66 -12.36 -4.29
CA TYR A 242 5.98 -12.33 -5.71
C TYR A 242 4.68 -12.15 -6.48
N ASN A 243 4.77 -11.50 -7.64
CA ASN A 243 3.66 -11.49 -8.58
C ASN A 243 3.41 -12.91 -9.13
N LYS A 244 2.13 -13.21 -9.37
CA LYS A 244 1.66 -14.31 -10.20
C LYS A 244 0.86 -13.75 -11.38
N PRO A 245 1.46 -13.33 -12.50
CA PRO A 245 0.65 -13.14 -13.67
C PRO A 245 0.40 -14.53 -14.27
N ALA A 246 -0.86 -14.96 -14.22
CA ALA A 246 -1.39 -15.80 -15.27
C ALA A 246 -1.54 -14.91 -16.52
N PRO A 247 -0.93 -15.25 -17.67
CA PRO A 247 -1.24 -14.58 -18.92
C PRO A 247 -2.68 -14.89 -19.37
N PRO A 248 -3.43 -13.96 -19.97
CA PRO A 248 -3.14 -12.53 -20.13
C PRO A 248 -3.83 -11.70 -19.03
N ALA A 249 -3.11 -10.72 -18.48
CA ALA A 249 -3.63 -9.55 -17.75
C ALA A 249 -4.82 -9.77 -16.80
N ARG A 250 -4.51 -10.06 -15.53
CA ARG A 250 -5.32 -9.56 -14.41
C ARG A 250 -4.44 -8.66 -13.57
N SER A 251 -5.00 -7.56 -13.09
CA SER A 251 -4.46 -6.84 -11.93
C SER A 251 -4.12 -7.85 -10.82
N GLY A 252 -3.00 -7.63 -10.13
CA GLY A 252 -2.58 -8.48 -9.02
C GLY A 252 -3.64 -8.55 -7.91
N ASP A 253 -3.44 -9.47 -6.96
CA ASP A 253 -4.25 -9.55 -5.75
C ASP A 253 -3.51 -8.88 -4.59
N ILE A 254 -4.23 -8.13 -3.75
CA ILE A 254 -3.67 -7.70 -2.46
C ILE A 254 -3.47 -8.94 -1.60
N ARG A 255 -2.22 -9.14 -1.17
CA ARG A 255 -1.86 -10.12 -0.16
C ARG A 255 -1.87 -9.45 1.20
N TYR A 256 -2.32 -10.21 2.20
CA TYR A 256 -2.52 -9.71 3.56
C TYR A 256 -2.02 -10.75 4.56
N SER A 257 -1.29 -10.32 5.57
CA SER A 257 -0.87 -11.17 6.69
C SER A 257 -0.95 -10.43 8.03
N LYS A 258 -1.27 -11.19 9.08
CA LYS A 258 -1.34 -10.75 10.48
C LYS A 258 -0.20 -11.38 11.25
N HIS A 259 0.52 -10.59 12.04
CA HIS A 259 1.67 -11.00 12.81
C HIS A 259 1.50 -10.61 14.28
N GLU A 260 1.67 -11.55 15.19
CA GLU A 260 1.87 -11.29 16.61
C GLU A 260 3.37 -11.21 16.88
N LEU A 261 3.82 -10.08 17.44
CA LEU A 261 5.22 -9.83 17.76
C LEU A 261 5.39 -9.87 19.29
N GLU A 262 6.07 -10.89 19.80
CA GLU A 262 6.35 -11.08 21.23
C GLU A 262 7.76 -10.59 21.61
N GLY A 263 7.94 -10.14 22.86
CA GLY A 263 9.22 -9.66 23.41
C GLY A 263 9.33 -8.13 23.55
N THR A 264 10.33 -7.66 24.32
CA THR A 264 10.57 -6.22 24.57
C THR A 264 11.49 -5.57 23.54
N THR A 265 12.00 -6.33 22.57
CA THR A 265 12.92 -5.82 21.52
C THR A 265 12.30 -5.79 20.12
N SER A 266 11.04 -6.22 19.99
CA SER A 266 10.52 -7.01 18.86
C SER A 266 9.68 -6.27 17.81
N LYS A 267 9.41 -4.98 17.99
CA LYS A 267 8.71 -4.23 16.95
C LYS A 267 9.67 -3.75 15.89
N TYR A 268 10.16 -4.68 15.10
CA TYR A 268 10.96 -4.42 13.92
C TYR A 268 10.18 -4.81 12.68
N VAL A 269 10.28 -4.00 11.63
CA VAL A 269 9.78 -4.34 10.31
C VAL A 269 10.81 -3.94 9.27
N GLY A 270 11.10 -4.83 8.33
CA GLY A 270 11.94 -4.57 7.17
C GLY A 270 11.14 -4.71 5.88
N LEU A 271 11.47 -3.89 4.89
CA LEU A 271 10.88 -3.93 3.56
C LEU A 271 11.99 -3.85 2.52
N PHE A 272 12.06 -4.83 1.64
CA PHE A 272 12.98 -4.86 0.50
C PHE A 272 12.16 -5.02 -0.77
N VAL A 273 12.53 -4.26 -1.80
CA VAL A 273 11.92 -4.40 -3.12
C VAL A 273 13.02 -4.59 -4.15
N GLU A 274 12.84 -5.63 -4.96
CA GLU A 274 13.82 -6.09 -5.93
C GLU A 274 13.22 -6.09 -7.33
N GLN A 275 14.06 -5.73 -8.31
CA GLN A 275 13.80 -5.88 -9.73
C GLN A 275 14.79 -6.90 -10.29
N ASP A 276 14.30 -7.99 -10.88
CA ASP A 276 15.16 -9.05 -11.43
C ASP A 276 16.21 -9.55 -10.42
N GLN A 277 15.76 -9.73 -9.16
CA GLN A 277 16.60 -10.12 -8.00
C GLN A 277 17.66 -9.08 -7.58
N THR A 278 17.61 -7.86 -8.11
CA THR A 278 18.46 -6.75 -7.69
C THR A 278 17.66 -5.80 -6.81
N PRO A 279 18.06 -5.57 -5.54
CA PRO A 279 17.39 -4.61 -4.66
C PRO A 279 17.47 -3.19 -5.21
N PHE A 280 16.33 -2.51 -5.30
CA PHE A 280 16.27 -1.06 -5.56
C PHE A 280 15.65 -0.27 -4.41
N PHE A 281 15.10 -0.96 -3.40
CA PHE A 281 14.65 -0.35 -2.16
C PHE A 281 14.95 -1.25 -0.96
N GLU A 282 15.39 -0.60 0.12
CA GLU A 282 15.53 -1.18 1.45
C GLU A 282 15.04 -0.13 2.46
N GLY A 283 14.17 -0.55 3.37
CA GLY A 283 13.66 0.28 4.45
C GLY A 283 13.38 -0.55 5.68
N HIS A 284 13.47 0.07 6.85
CA HIS A 284 13.09 -0.59 8.09
C HIS A 284 12.48 0.37 9.10
N ALA A 285 11.58 -0.13 9.93
CA ALA A 285 11.02 0.61 11.05
C ALA A 285 11.22 -0.19 12.33
N ARG A 286 11.55 0.52 13.42
CA ARG A 286 11.57 -0.03 14.77
C ARG A 286 10.71 0.82 15.67
N VAL A 287 9.66 0.25 16.25
CA VAL A 287 8.80 0.98 17.20
C VAL A 287 9.31 0.73 18.61
N ASN A 288 9.67 1.80 19.31
CA ASN A 288 10.08 1.68 20.70
C ASN A 288 8.86 1.23 21.55
N PRO A 289 8.95 0.13 22.31
CA PRO A 289 7.80 -0.47 22.99
C PRO A 289 7.29 0.37 24.17
N VAL A 290 8.09 1.31 24.68
CA VAL A 290 7.73 2.17 25.82
C VAL A 290 7.20 3.52 25.33
N SER A 291 7.91 4.16 24.40
CA SER A 291 7.55 5.49 23.91
C SER A 291 6.59 5.48 22.73
N GLY A 292 6.41 4.33 22.06
CA GLY A 292 5.59 4.20 20.85
C GLY A 292 6.20 4.83 19.59
N LYS A 293 7.38 5.45 19.68
CA LYS A 293 8.02 6.14 18.56
C LYS A 293 8.64 5.16 17.57
N ALA A 294 8.28 5.29 16.30
CA ALA A 294 8.99 4.65 15.19
C ALA A 294 10.35 5.32 14.94
N HIS A 295 11.35 4.48 14.71
CA HIS A 295 12.70 4.81 14.25
C HIS A 295 12.97 4.02 12.95
N GLY A 296 14.02 4.37 12.21
CA GLY A 296 14.39 3.67 10.99
C GLY A 296 13.85 4.32 9.71
N LYS A 297 14.70 4.40 8.70
CA LYS A 297 14.40 5.11 7.45
C LYS A 297 13.91 4.11 6.38
N PRO A 298 13.01 4.52 5.49
CA PRO A 298 12.28 5.80 5.43
C PRO A 298 10.94 5.77 6.18
N PHE A 299 10.78 4.94 7.22
CA PHE A 299 9.49 4.77 7.92
C PHE A 299 9.30 5.69 9.14
N VAL A 300 10.28 6.53 9.47
CA VAL A 300 10.20 7.52 10.58
C VAL A 300 9.07 8.54 10.43
N SER A 301 8.57 8.78 9.22
CA SER A 301 7.46 9.70 9.00
C SER A 301 6.63 9.32 7.78
N THR A 302 5.31 9.47 7.90
CA THR A 302 4.37 9.32 6.80
C THR A 302 4.80 10.14 5.59
N ARG A 303 5.25 11.37 5.80
CA ARG A 303 5.59 12.31 4.72
C ARG A 303 6.77 11.86 3.88
N VAL A 304 7.73 11.15 4.45
CA VAL A 304 8.93 10.72 3.71
C VAL A 304 8.74 9.37 2.99
N SER A 305 7.63 8.68 3.25
CA SER A 305 7.23 7.44 2.57
C SER A 305 6.62 7.69 1.18
N THR A 306 7.34 8.46 0.35
CA THR A 306 6.97 8.80 -1.03
C THR A 306 7.28 7.65 -1.99
N ALA A 307 6.56 7.61 -3.12
CA ALA A 307 6.75 6.62 -4.15
C ALA A 307 8.20 6.60 -4.66
N ARG A 308 8.67 5.39 -4.97
CA ARG A 308 10.01 5.12 -5.51
C ARG A 308 9.89 4.50 -6.88
N PHE A 309 10.84 4.78 -7.74
CA PHE A 309 10.94 4.21 -9.07
C PHE A 309 12.25 3.46 -9.19
N SER A 310 12.25 2.33 -9.89
CA SER A 310 13.48 1.61 -10.19
C SER A 310 14.45 2.48 -11.00
N PRO A 311 15.76 2.19 -10.99
CA PRO A 311 16.75 3.00 -11.72
C PRO A 311 16.46 3.13 -13.23
N ASP A 312 15.84 2.11 -13.83
CA ASP A 312 15.44 2.12 -15.24
C ASP A 312 14.01 2.67 -15.47
N GLY A 313 13.34 3.10 -14.39
CA GLY A 313 11.99 3.66 -14.42
C GLY A 313 10.87 2.67 -14.71
N LYS A 314 11.15 1.36 -14.85
CA LYS A 314 10.13 0.37 -15.21
C LYS A 314 9.18 0.04 -14.08
N LEU A 315 9.68 -0.02 -12.85
CA LEU A 315 8.86 -0.32 -11.67
C LEU A 315 8.59 0.96 -10.87
N ALA A 316 7.39 1.01 -10.29
CA ALA A 316 6.99 1.98 -9.30
C ALA A 316 6.63 1.26 -8.00
N MET A 317 6.90 1.90 -6.87
CA MET A 317 6.65 1.38 -5.53
C MET A 317 5.95 2.45 -4.70
N ASN A 318 4.75 2.18 -4.22
CA ASN A 318 4.04 2.95 -3.19
C ASN A 318 4.08 2.17 -1.87
N TYR A 319 4.46 2.80 -0.76
CA TYR A 319 4.56 2.10 0.51
C TYR A 319 4.32 3.04 1.69
N GLY A 320 3.94 2.51 2.84
CA GLY A 320 3.74 3.30 4.04
C GLY A 320 3.73 2.44 5.30
N PHE A 321 4.17 3.02 6.42
CA PHE A 321 4.12 2.39 7.74
C PHE A 321 3.37 3.28 8.73
N SER A 322 2.50 2.68 9.54
CA SER A 322 1.80 3.35 10.64
C SER A 322 2.01 2.62 11.95
N ASP A 323 2.55 3.32 12.95
CA ASP A 323 2.68 2.84 14.33
C ASP A 323 1.43 3.20 15.15
N ALA A 324 0.56 2.23 15.38
CA ALA A 324 -0.65 2.46 16.15
C ALA A 324 -0.33 2.43 17.66
N LEU A 325 -0.87 3.36 18.47
CA LEU A 325 -0.52 3.50 19.90
C LEU A 325 -1.45 2.76 20.90
N GLN A 326 -2.75 2.58 20.61
CA GLN A 326 -3.69 1.87 21.52
C GLN A 326 -4.32 0.62 20.89
N GLY A 327 -4.08 -0.58 21.44
CA GLY A 327 -4.80 -1.84 21.16
C GLY A 327 -4.86 -2.37 19.71
N ARG A 328 -4.45 -1.56 18.74
CA ARG A 328 -4.50 -1.80 17.30
C ARG A 328 -3.13 -2.22 16.77
N PRO A 329 -3.09 -3.11 15.77
CA PRO A 329 -1.85 -3.52 15.15
C PRO A 329 -1.24 -2.39 14.32
N ASP A 330 0.08 -2.37 14.25
CA ASP A 330 0.81 -1.51 13.31
C ASP A 330 0.48 -1.93 11.87
N GLN A 331 0.55 -1.01 10.92
CA GLN A 331 0.20 -1.28 9.52
C GLN A 331 1.41 -1.02 8.63
N LEU A 332 1.74 -1.97 7.75
CA LEU A 332 2.68 -1.78 6.64
C LEU A 332 1.95 -2.07 5.34
N TYR A 333 2.16 -1.24 4.32
CA TYR A 333 1.86 -1.63 2.95
C TYR A 333 2.98 -1.34 1.97
N CYS A 334 3.02 -2.12 0.89
CA CYS A 334 3.92 -1.96 -0.24
C CYS A 334 3.29 -2.49 -1.54
N TYR A 335 2.99 -1.59 -2.46
CA TYR A 335 2.44 -1.88 -3.79
C TYR A 335 3.48 -1.60 -4.85
N VAL A 336 3.79 -2.61 -5.66
CA VAL A 336 4.82 -2.59 -6.70
C VAL A 336 4.17 -2.87 -8.04
N THR A 337 4.16 -1.87 -8.91
CA THR A 337 3.56 -1.94 -10.25
C THR A 337 4.59 -1.54 -11.29
N ILE A 338 4.20 -1.56 -12.57
CA ILE A 338 4.96 -0.80 -13.56
C ILE A 338 4.78 0.71 -13.34
N SER A 339 5.66 1.54 -13.91
CA SER A 339 5.36 2.95 -14.07
C SER A 339 4.31 3.14 -15.15
N HIS A 340 3.27 3.92 -14.87
CA HIS A 340 2.16 4.18 -15.79
C HIS A 340 2.20 5.61 -16.34
N GLU A 341 3.39 6.20 -16.51
CA GLU A 341 3.52 7.56 -17.04
C GLU A 341 2.94 7.71 -18.46
N ASN A 342 2.89 6.65 -19.27
CA ASN A 342 2.43 6.67 -20.67
C ASN A 342 1.20 5.76 -20.92
N TRP A 343 0.41 5.40 -19.91
CA TRP A 343 -0.55 4.31 -20.05
C TRP A 343 -1.61 4.51 -21.14
N LEU A 344 -2.09 5.75 -21.38
CA LEU A 344 -3.05 5.98 -22.46
C LEU A 344 -2.37 5.88 -23.83
N GLY A 345 -1.14 6.40 -23.92
CA GLY A 345 -0.29 6.26 -25.09
C GLY A 345 0.03 4.80 -25.44
N ASP A 346 0.24 3.98 -24.42
CA ASP A 346 0.49 2.54 -24.52
C ASP A 346 -0.76 1.79 -24.97
N LEU A 347 -1.93 2.10 -24.42
CA LEU A 347 -3.22 1.54 -24.89
C LEU A 347 -3.47 1.85 -26.37
N ILE A 348 -3.23 3.09 -26.80
CA ILE A 348 -3.36 3.49 -28.22
C ILE A 348 -2.35 2.76 -29.11
N ALA A 349 -1.14 2.49 -28.60
CA ALA A 349 -0.12 1.75 -29.33
C ALA A 349 -0.45 0.25 -29.43
N GLU A 350 -1.08 -0.31 -28.39
CA GLU A 350 -1.59 -1.68 -28.34
C GLU A 350 -2.76 -1.86 -29.32
N ASP A 351 -3.73 -0.95 -29.31
CA ASP A 351 -4.90 -0.95 -30.19
C ASP A 351 -5.33 0.47 -30.59
N ALA A 352 -5.23 0.79 -31.89
CA ALA A 352 -5.63 2.08 -32.43
C ALA A 352 -7.13 2.39 -32.28
N ALA A 353 -7.98 1.38 -32.03
CA ALA A 353 -9.41 1.57 -31.78
C ALA A 353 -9.69 2.46 -30.56
N TRP A 354 -8.72 2.63 -29.65
CA TRP A 354 -8.79 3.61 -28.56
C TRP A 354 -9.01 5.04 -29.04
N LEU A 355 -8.49 5.40 -30.22
CA LEU A 355 -8.66 6.75 -30.78
C LEU A 355 -10.12 7.09 -31.10
N GLU A 356 -10.93 6.07 -31.39
CA GLU A 356 -12.36 6.21 -31.72
C GLU A 356 -13.25 6.21 -30.47
N LYS A 357 -12.71 5.84 -29.30
CA LYS A 357 -13.49 5.82 -28.06
C LYS A 357 -13.59 7.23 -27.49
N PRO A 358 -14.76 7.66 -26.98
CA PRO A 358 -14.86 8.92 -26.28
C PRO A 358 -14.10 8.84 -24.96
N PHE A 359 -13.51 9.97 -24.53
CA PHE A 359 -12.74 10.05 -23.30
C PHE A 359 -13.56 9.58 -22.07
N SER A 360 -14.88 9.75 -22.09
CA SER A 360 -15.81 9.28 -21.07
C SER A 360 -15.92 7.76 -20.90
N LYS A 361 -15.32 6.97 -21.80
CA LYS A 361 -15.14 5.52 -21.56
C LYS A 361 -14.00 5.20 -20.62
N LEU A 362 -13.05 6.10 -20.44
CA LEU A 362 -11.97 5.90 -19.48
C LEU A 362 -12.50 5.95 -18.04
N VAL A 363 -11.90 5.10 -17.22
CA VAL A 363 -11.91 5.21 -15.76
C VAL A 363 -10.56 5.78 -15.36
N LEU A 364 -10.55 6.86 -14.59
CA LEU A 364 -9.32 7.53 -14.18
C LEU A 364 -9.08 7.27 -12.70
N ALA A 365 -7.87 6.81 -12.35
CA ALA A 365 -7.40 6.92 -10.99
C ALA A 365 -7.13 8.39 -10.66
N GLY A 366 -7.62 8.82 -9.50
CA GLY A 366 -7.60 10.20 -9.07
C GLY A 366 -6.97 10.40 -7.69
N ALA A 367 -6.28 11.52 -7.53
CA ALA A 367 -5.73 11.95 -6.25
C ALA A 367 -6.77 12.79 -5.47
N HIS A 368 -7.24 12.27 -4.33
CA HIS A 368 -8.06 13.03 -3.38
C HIS A 368 -7.24 14.14 -2.72
N ASP A 369 -7.75 15.38 -2.71
CA ASP A 369 -7.05 16.53 -2.14
C ASP A 369 -5.60 16.61 -2.60
N ALA A 370 -5.43 16.63 -3.92
CA ALA A 370 -4.20 16.25 -4.61
C ALA A 370 -2.93 16.99 -4.14
N GLY A 371 -3.08 18.20 -3.62
CA GLY A 371 -1.98 19.05 -3.17
C GLY A 371 -1.56 18.87 -1.71
N MET A 372 -2.16 17.95 -0.96
CA MET A 372 -1.89 17.77 0.47
C MET A 372 -0.73 16.80 0.75
N PHE A 373 0.47 17.16 0.28
CA PHE A 373 1.73 16.41 0.51
C PHE A 373 2.88 17.30 1.03
N THR A 374 2.65 18.60 1.24
CA THR A 374 3.68 19.57 1.65
C THR A 374 3.80 19.74 3.16
N GLU A 375 4.83 20.45 3.61
CA GLU A 375 4.96 20.83 5.02
C GLU A 375 3.82 21.75 5.46
N LEU A 376 3.59 21.82 6.77
CA LEU A 376 2.70 22.81 7.36
C LEU A 376 3.17 24.23 7.01
N ASP A 377 2.24 25.04 6.51
CA ASP A 377 2.49 26.44 6.24
C ASP A 377 3.01 27.19 7.50
N PRO A 378 4.14 27.93 7.42
CA PRO A 378 4.70 28.64 8.55
C PRO A 378 3.76 29.69 9.16
N GLY A 379 2.94 30.34 8.34
CA GLY A 379 1.94 31.31 8.81
C GLY A 379 0.91 30.63 9.69
N LEU A 380 0.34 29.51 9.21
CA LEU A 380 -0.61 28.74 10.01
C LEU A 380 0.01 28.19 11.29
N SER A 381 1.25 27.69 11.22
CA SER A 381 2.00 27.24 12.40
C SER A 381 2.15 28.35 13.45
N ALA A 382 2.55 29.56 13.03
CA ALA A 382 2.66 30.73 13.90
C ALA A 382 1.30 31.14 14.51
N LEU A 383 0.22 31.05 13.75
CA LEU A 383 -1.13 31.37 14.23
C LEU A 383 -1.59 30.39 15.34
N ILE A 384 -1.28 29.11 15.18
CA ILE A 384 -1.58 28.07 16.18
C ILE A 384 -0.72 28.28 17.43
N GLN A 385 0.60 28.41 17.25
CA GLN A 385 1.55 28.54 18.37
C GLN A 385 1.33 29.81 19.20
N SER A 386 0.86 30.90 18.58
CA SER A 386 0.52 32.14 19.28
C SER A 386 -0.82 32.10 20.02
N GLY A 387 -1.60 31.01 19.90
CA GLY A 387 -2.94 30.89 20.48
C GLY A 387 -4.01 31.77 19.81
N LYS A 388 -3.65 32.51 18.76
CA LYS A 388 -4.51 33.48 18.06
C LYS A 388 -5.48 32.84 17.06
N LEU A 389 -5.38 31.53 16.82
CA LEU A 389 -6.31 30.81 15.96
C LEU A 389 -7.78 31.01 16.41
N ASN A 390 -8.05 31.06 17.72
CA ASN A 390 -9.39 31.33 18.24
C ASN A 390 -9.89 32.75 17.97
N GLU A 391 -8.99 33.74 18.02
CA GLU A 391 -9.33 35.13 17.73
C GLU A 391 -9.60 35.31 16.24
N ALA A 392 -8.77 34.70 15.39
CA ALA A 392 -8.94 34.68 13.94
C ALA A 392 -10.22 33.92 13.51
N LEU A 393 -10.58 32.84 14.20
CA LEU A 393 -11.81 32.07 13.98
C LEU A 393 -13.02 32.56 14.80
N GLY A 394 -12.84 33.56 15.67
CA GLY A 394 -13.79 33.97 16.72
C GLY A 394 -15.08 34.61 16.20
N HIS A 395 -15.27 34.62 14.89
CA HIS A 395 -16.49 35.02 14.23
C HIS A 395 -17.52 33.89 14.31
N ARG A 396 -18.61 34.12 15.04
CA ARG A 396 -19.77 33.21 15.14
C ARG A 396 -20.27 32.71 13.76
N LYS A 397 -20.21 33.57 12.73
CA LYS A 397 -20.53 33.21 11.33
C LYS A 397 -19.54 32.25 10.67
N VAL A 398 -18.26 32.29 11.04
CA VAL A 398 -17.25 31.33 10.58
C VAL A 398 -17.53 29.98 11.22
N GLN A 399 -17.81 29.95 12.53
CA GLN A 399 -18.17 28.70 13.22
C GLN A 399 -19.44 28.05 12.66
N GLU A 400 -20.42 28.82 12.19
CA GLU A 400 -21.65 28.30 11.58
C GLU A 400 -21.47 27.77 10.14
N THR A 401 -20.33 28.06 9.49
CA THR A 401 -20.05 27.66 8.09
C THR A 401 -18.97 26.58 7.96
N LEU A 402 -18.36 26.15 9.07
CA LEU A 402 -17.35 25.09 9.05
C LEU A 402 -17.99 23.73 8.74
N THR A 403 -17.33 22.95 7.89
CA THR A 403 -17.68 21.54 7.71
C THR A 403 -17.35 20.74 8.97
N PRO A 404 -17.99 19.59 9.22
CA PRO A 404 -17.66 18.72 10.36
C PRO A 404 -16.17 18.34 10.42
N VAL A 405 -15.55 18.09 9.26
CA VAL A 405 -14.11 17.82 9.13
C VAL A 405 -13.28 19.01 9.60
N ALA A 406 -13.62 20.21 9.12
CA ALA A 406 -12.93 21.44 9.53
C ALA A 406 -13.09 21.69 11.04
N HIS A 407 -14.28 21.45 11.61
CA HIS A 407 -14.53 21.54 13.04
C HIS A 407 -13.64 20.58 13.85
N ALA A 408 -13.58 19.31 13.45
CA ALA A 408 -12.79 18.30 14.15
C ALA A 408 -11.29 18.64 14.11
N LEU A 409 -10.77 19.01 12.95
CA LEU A 409 -9.39 19.45 12.77
C LEU A 409 -9.06 20.67 13.65
N ILE A 410 -9.92 21.69 13.65
CA ILE A 410 -9.76 22.89 14.50
C ILE A 410 -9.76 22.52 15.99
N HIS A 411 -10.64 21.60 16.41
CA HIS A 411 -10.71 21.16 17.79
C HIS A 411 -9.44 20.42 18.23
N VAL A 412 -8.92 19.51 17.39
CA VAL A 412 -7.66 18.80 17.61
C VAL A 412 -6.49 19.79 17.73
N LEU A 413 -6.36 20.73 16.79
CA LEU A 413 -5.30 21.73 16.83
C LEU A 413 -5.34 22.63 18.08
N LYS A 414 -6.52 22.80 18.70
CA LYS A 414 -6.70 23.57 19.95
C LYS A 414 -6.43 22.75 21.20
N ALA A 415 -6.86 21.49 21.21
CA ALA A 415 -6.90 20.66 22.41
C ALA A 415 -5.52 20.10 22.81
N ILE A 416 -4.55 20.10 21.89
CA ILE A 416 -3.34 19.28 22.03
C ILE A 416 -2.08 20.14 22.20
N LYS A 417 -1.24 19.79 23.19
CA LYS A 417 0.12 20.35 23.39
C LYS A 417 1.19 19.73 22.46
N LEU A 418 0.77 19.07 21.37
CA LEU A 418 1.67 18.46 20.39
C LEU A 418 2.08 19.49 19.36
N ASP A 419 3.19 19.23 18.68
CA ASP A 419 3.65 20.03 17.54
C ASP A 419 2.55 20.06 16.45
N PRO A 420 2.05 21.25 16.06
CA PRO A 420 1.09 21.38 14.97
C PRO A 420 1.53 20.70 13.68
N ALA A 421 2.83 20.71 13.37
CA ALA A 421 3.36 20.05 12.18
C ALA A 421 3.10 18.53 12.23
N ARG A 422 3.31 17.90 13.39
CA ARG A 422 3.02 16.47 13.59
C ARG A 422 1.54 16.16 13.42
N ILE A 423 0.67 16.97 14.03
CA ILE A 423 -0.78 16.79 13.95
C ILE A 423 -1.20 16.80 12.47
N ILE A 424 -0.81 17.85 11.73
CA ILE A 424 -1.13 18.00 10.31
C ILE A 424 -0.56 16.85 9.47
N ASN A 425 0.69 16.46 9.71
CA ASN A 425 1.32 15.33 9.02
C ASN A 425 0.52 14.03 9.16
N ASN A 426 -0.12 13.81 10.31
CA ASN A 426 -0.79 12.56 10.63
C ASN A 426 -2.30 12.54 10.35
N ILE A 427 -2.93 13.70 10.11
CA ILE A 427 -4.40 13.78 9.91
C ILE A 427 -4.85 14.49 8.64
N ALA A 428 -4.00 15.31 8.03
CA ALA A 428 -4.41 16.18 6.91
C ALA A 428 -3.59 15.95 5.62
N LEU A 429 -2.53 15.14 5.66
CA LEU A 429 -1.80 14.75 4.45
C LEU A 429 -2.53 13.61 3.74
N THR A 430 -3.40 13.93 2.78
CA THR A 430 -4.11 12.94 1.96
C THR A 430 -3.26 12.40 0.82
N GLN A 431 -2.16 13.07 0.48
CA GLN A 431 -1.17 12.61 -0.49
C GLN A 431 0.24 12.60 0.12
N LYS A 432 1.14 11.78 -0.41
CA LYS A 432 2.57 11.78 -0.05
C LYS A 432 3.46 12.22 -1.21
N ASP A 433 2.98 11.97 -2.42
CA ASP A 433 3.72 12.14 -3.64
C ASP A 433 3.53 13.52 -4.23
N THR A 434 4.59 14.06 -4.83
CA THR A 434 4.51 15.27 -5.67
C THR A 434 3.63 15.02 -6.89
N PHE A 435 3.15 16.08 -7.57
CA PHE A 435 2.35 15.90 -8.78
C PHE A 435 3.12 15.15 -9.87
N ALA A 436 4.42 15.45 -10.05
CA ALA A 436 5.27 14.67 -10.95
C ALA A 436 5.25 13.16 -10.64
N ASN A 437 5.35 12.76 -9.37
CA ASN A 437 5.26 11.36 -8.97
C ASN A 437 3.84 10.79 -9.17
N GLN A 438 2.79 11.53 -8.81
CA GLN A 438 1.40 11.13 -9.02
C GLN A 438 1.13 10.87 -10.52
N LEU A 439 1.60 11.76 -11.40
CA LEU A 439 1.50 11.60 -12.87
C LEU A 439 2.27 10.37 -13.36
N LYS A 440 3.48 10.13 -12.82
CA LYS A 440 4.32 8.98 -13.16
C LYS A 440 3.75 7.63 -12.68
N LEU A 441 3.00 7.65 -11.58
CA LEU A 441 2.20 6.53 -11.11
C LEU A 441 0.99 6.25 -12.00
N GLY A 442 0.55 7.23 -12.80
CA GLY A 442 -0.53 7.10 -13.77
C GLY A 442 -1.81 7.88 -13.43
N VAL A 443 -1.79 8.74 -12.41
CA VAL A 443 -2.92 9.61 -12.06
C VAL A 443 -3.23 10.53 -13.23
N ARG A 444 -4.51 10.58 -13.62
CA ARG A 444 -5.02 11.50 -14.66
C ARG A 444 -6.21 12.32 -14.22
N PHE A 445 -6.66 12.13 -12.98
CA PHE A 445 -7.65 12.99 -12.34
C PHE A 445 -7.08 13.64 -11.08
N PHE A 446 -7.23 14.95 -10.93
CA PHE A 446 -6.84 15.65 -9.71
C PHE A 446 -8.04 16.37 -9.11
N ASP A 447 -8.32 16.07 -7.84
CA ASP A 447 -9.22 16.87 -7.02
C ASP A 447 -8.43 18.05 -6.43
N PHE A 448 -8.56 19.25 -7.02
CA PHE A 448 -7.78 20.42 -6.63
C PHE A 448 -8.66 21.56 -6.10
N ARG A 449 -8.25 22.13 -4.95
CA ARG A 449 -8.99 23.19 -4.26
C ARG A 449 -8.13 24.46 -4.18
N PRO A 450 -8.01 25.27 -5.25
CA PRO A 450 -7.14 26.43 -5.23
C PRO A 450 -7.74 27.52 -4.35
N GLY A 451 -6.94 28.06 -3.42
CA GLY A 451 -7.35 29.14 -2.54
C GLY A 451 -6.18 29.90 -1.93
N TYR A 452 -6.48 31.07 -1.39
CA TYR A 452 -5.55 31.85 -0.59
C TYR A 452 -5.43 31.24 0.81
N ALA A 453 -4.23 31.29 1.39
CA ALA A 453 -4.01 30.81 2.75
C ALA A 453 -4.87 31.60 3.74
N PHE A 454 -5.41 30.92 4.76
CA PHE A 454 -6.27 31.54 5.77
C PHE A 454 -5.57 32.72 6.46
N THR A 455 -4.26 32.58 6.73
CA THR A 455 -3.45 33.61 7.37
C THR A 455 -3.32 34.88 6.53
N ASP A 456 -3.21 34.76 5.21
CA ASP A 456 -3.10 35.92 4.33
C ASP A 456 -4.42 36.69 4.30
N VAL A 457 -5.55 35.98 4.19
CA VAL A 457 -6.86 36.63 4.02
C VAL A 457 -7.34 37.32 5.30
N VAL A 458 -6.99 36.83 6.48
CA VAL A 458 -7.28 37.51 7.76
C VAL A 458 -6.34 38.70 8.00
N GLU A 459 -5.17 38.73 7.35
CA GLU A 459 -4.28 39.88 7.29
C GLU A 459 -4.59 40.84 6.13
N MET A 460 -5.73 40.64 5.45
CA MET A 460 -6.17 41.43 4.30
C MET A 460 -5.18 41.41 3.12
N LYS A 461 -4.50 40.28 2.93
CA LYS A 461 -3.57 40.01 1.82
C LYS A 461 -4.13 38.90 0.93
N GLN A 462 -3.82 38.99 -0.36
CA GLN A 462 -4.00 37.90 -1.33
C GLN A 462 -2.61 37.37 -1.68
N GLY A 463 -2.17 36.34 -0.96
CA GLY A 463 -0.92 35.65 -1.23
C GLY A 463 -1.00 34.75 -2.47
N ASP A 464 -0.06 33.81 -2.57
CA ASP A 464 -0.08 32.83 -3.66
C ASP A 464 -1.21 31.81 -3.48
N LEU A 465 -1.76 31.30 -4.59
CA LEU A 465 -2.75 30.24 -4.57
C LEU A 465 -2.12 28.90 -4.21
N ARG A 466 -2.78 28.19 -3.29
CA ARG A 466 -2.40 26.86 -2.82
C ARG A 466 -3.60 25.93 -2.85
N HIS A 467 -3.35 24.63 -2.82
CA HIS A 467 -4.39 23.66 -2.49
C HIS A 467 -4.85 23.89 -1.04
N ILE A 468 -6.14 24.01 -0.80
CA ILE A 468 -6.69 24.25 0.54
C ILE A 468 -7.52 23.06 1.01
N HIS A 469 -7.08 22.43 2.10
CA HIS A 469 -7.87 21.46 2.85
C HIS A 469 -8.31 22.07 4.17
N ALA A 470 -9.59 22.44 4.26
CA ALA A 470 -10.12 23.26 5.36
C ALA A 470 -9.40 24.61 5.49
N LEU A 471 -8.52 24.72 6.47
CA LEU A 471 -7.69 25.90 6.72
C LEU A 471 -6.21 25.65 6.45
N VAL A 472 -5.85 24.41 6.12
CA VAL A 472 -4.46 23.96 5.94
C VAL A 472 -4.07 24.17 4.48
N PRO A 473 -3.11 25.06 4.19
CA PRO A 473 -2.58 25.21 2.85
C PRO A 473 -1.61 24.07 2.54
N GLY A 474 -1.82 23.40 1.41
CA GLY A 474 -0.94 22.42 0.80
C GLY A 474 -0.05 23.05 -0.29
N CYS A 475 0.21 22.27 -1.34
CA CYS A 475 1.07 22.67 -2.45
C CYS A 475 0.53 23.87 -3.25
N SER A 476 1.43 24.67 -3.81
CA SER A 476 1.09 25.80 -4.69
C SER A 476 0.36 25.34 -5.95
N TYR A 477 -0.63 26.13 -6.38
CA TYR A 477 -1.33 25.93 -7.66
C TYR A 477 -0.40 26.13 -8.86
N ALA A 478 0.59 27.03 -8.75
CA ALA A 478 1.58 27.22 -9.81
C ALA A 478 2.44 25.97 -10.02
N VAL A 479 2.84 25.30 -8.92
CA VAL A 479 3.59 24.02 -9.00
C VAL A 479 2.75 22.94 -9.66
N PHE A 480 1.47 22.81 -9.27
CA PHE A 480 0.54 21.87 -9.89
C PHE A 480 0.44 22.07 -11.41
N LEU A 481 0.19 23.30 -11.85
CA LEU A 481 0.04 23.62 -13.27
C LEU A 481 1.34 23.37 -14.05
N ASN A 482 2.50 23.75 -13.48
CA ASN A 482 3.79 23.52 -14.12
C ASN A 482 4.07 22.02 -14.31
N ASP A 483 3.89 21.21 -13.27
CA ASP A 483 4.11 19.75 -13.34
C ASP A 483 3.19 19.10 -14.38
N VAL A 484 1.90 19.48 -14.42
CA VAL A 484 0.93 18.96 -15.40
C VAL A 484 1.29 19.37 -16.84
N ILE A 485 1.61 20.65 -17.07
CA ILE A 485 1.96 21.15 -18.41
C ILE A 485 3.27 20.51 -18.89
N GLU A 486 4.27 20.40 -18.01
CA GLU A 486 5.54 19.75 -18.33
C GLU A 486 5.36 18.26 -18.66
N PHE A 487 4.52 17.57 -17.89
CA PHE A 487 4.14 16.19 -18.15
C PHE A 487 3.47 16.03 -19.51
N LEU A 488 2.43 16.82 -19.80
CA LEU A 488 1.74 16.77 -21.09
C LEU A 488 2.67 17.15 -22.26
N ALA A 489 3.62 18.07 -22.07
CA ALA A 489 4.61 18.40 -23.10
C ALA A 489 5.53 17.21 -23.43
N THR A 490 5.81 16.33 -22.45
CA THR A 490 6.66 15.15 -22.63
C THR A 490 5.90 13.87 -22.99
N HIS A 491 4.60 13.85 -22.72
CA HIS A 491 3.74 12.68 -22.91
C HIS A 491 2.61 13.06 -23.89
N PRO A 492 2.88 13.08 -25.21
CA PRO A 492 2.01 13.72 -26.21
C PRO A 492 0.64 13.05 -26.38
N LYS A 493 0.49 11.79 -25.96
CA LYS A 493 -0.77 11.03 -26.04
C LYS A 493 -1.57 11.04 -24.74
N GLU A 494 -1.02 11.60 -23.67
CA GLU A 494 -1.70 11.67 -22.38
C GLU A 494 -2.64 12.88 -22.34
N ILE A 495 -3.72 12.73 -21.57
CA ILE A 495 -4.72 13.75 -21.30
C ILE A 495 -4.91 13.79 -19.78
N VAL A 496 -4.77 14.98 -19.20
CA VAL A 496 -5.00 15.20 -17.76
C VAL A 496 -6.32 15.93 -17.58
N PHE A 497 -7.16 15.41 -16.70
CA PHE A 497 -8.40 16.03 -16.26
C PHE A 497 -8.23 16.48 -14.81
N TYR A 498 -8.62 17.70 -14.46
CA TYR A 498 -8.75 18.05 -13.05
C TYR A 498 -9.97 18.90 -12.77
N GLU A 499 -10.44 18.79 -11.54
CA GLU A 499 -11.55 19.56 -11.03
C GLU A 499 -11.04 20.68 -10.13
N ILE A 500 -11.62 21.87 -10.31
CA ILE A 500 -11.49 23.00 -9.39
C ILE A 500 -12.76 23.03 -8.55
N LYS A 501 -12.62 22.90 -7.23
CA LYS A 501 -13.74 23.03 -6.28
C LYS A 501 -13.34 23.79 -5.01
N ASN A 502 -14.32 24.26 -4.25
CA ASN A 502 -14.12 25.00 -3.01
C ASN A 502 -14.76 24.32 -1.78
N ASP A 503 -15.20 23.07 -1.93
CA ASP A 503 -15.75 22.28 -0.84
C ASP A 503 -14.75 22.21 0.31
N GLY A 504 -15.23 22.44 1.53
CA GLY A 504 -14.38 22.43 2.72
C GLY A 504 -13.53 23.69 2.94
N ILE A 505 -13.41 24.64 1.99
CA ILE A 505 -12.72 25.92 2.26
C ILE A 505 -13.54 26.74 3.26
N ILE A 506 -12.89 27.21 4.33
CA ILE A 506 -13.60 27.79 5.48
C ILE A 506 -14.12 29.21 5.27
N LEU A 507 -13.44 30.03 4.45
CA LEU A 507 -13.86 31.41 4.15
C LEU A 507 -14.16 31.59 2.67
N GLN A 508 -15.32 31.11 2.23
CA GLN A 508 -15.74 31.22 0.82
C GLN A 508 -16.21 32.62 0.40
N LYS A 509 -16.47 33.51 1.37
CA LYS A 509 -16.93 34.88 1.16
C LYS A 509 -16.18 35.83 2.08
N PRO A 510 -16.01 37.12 1.70
CA PRO A 510 -15.45 38.13 2.59
C PRO A 510 -16.28 38.26 3.87
N ILE A 511 -15.60 38.54 4.99
CA ILE A 511 -16.26 38.84 6.26
C ILE A 511 -16.35 40.35 6.41
N GLU A 512 -17.56 40.84 6.68
CA GLU A 512 -17.81 42.24 7.02
C GLU A 512 -18.14 42.40 8.51
N ARG A 513 -17.62 43.47 9.12
CA ARG A 513 -17.91 43.91 10.48
C ARG A 513 -18.12 45.41 10.49
N ASN A 514 -19.26 45.86 11.01
CA ASN A 514 -19.61 47.29 11.08
C ASN A 514 -19.53 48.02 9.72
N GLY A 515 -19.77 47.33 8.62
CA GLY A 515 -19.67 47.89 7.26
C GLY A 515 -18.26 47.88 6.64
N GLU A 516 -17.26 47.32 7.34
CA GLU A 516 -15.89 47.19 6.84
C GLU A 516 -15.53 45.71 6.62
N VAL A 517 -14.81 45.41 5.54
CA VAL A 517 -14.27 44.07 5.29
C VAL A 517 -13.10 43.83 6.25
N VAL A 518 -13.22 42.79 7.07
CA VAL A 518 -12.21 42.40 8.07
C VAL A 518 -11.48 41.10 7.74
N ALA A 519 -11.95 40.36 6.74
CA ALA A 519 -11.22 39.27 6.12
C ALA A 519 -11.68 39.08 4.66
N LEU A 520 -10.73 38.77 3.78
CA LEU A 520 -11.02 38.48 2.38
C LEU A 520 -11.57 37.06 2.18
N SER A 521 -12.13 36.78 1.00
CA SER A 521 -12.43 35.39 0.60
C SER A 521 -11.14 34.62 0.32
N MET A 522 -11.11 33.35 0.72
CA MET A 522 -10.07 32.40 0.33
C MET A 522 -10.26 31.89 -1.11
N VAL A 523 -11.47 32.02 -1.67
CA VAL A 523 -11.78 31.50 -3.00
C VAL A 523 -11.35 32.52 -4.07
N PRO A 524 -10.48 32.15 -5.01
CA PRO A 524 -10.02 33.04 -6.08
C PRO A 524 -11.12 33.26 -7.12
N THR A 525 -11.01 34.32 -7.91
CA THR A 525 -11.89 34.53 -9.07
C THR A 525 -11.38 33.74 -10.28
N ALA A 526 -12.26 33.53 -11.28
CA ALA A 526 -11.92 32.87 -12.53
C ALA A 526 -10.75 33.55 -13.26
N GLU A 527 -10.66 34.89 -13.22
CA GLU A 527 -9.58 35.66 -13.86
C GLU A 527 -8.22 35.37 -13.20
N VAL A 528 -8.20 35.22 -11.88
CA VAL A 528 -6.96 34.87 -11.15
C VAL A 528 -6.52 33.47 -11.54
N LEU A 529 -7.44 32.49 -11.61
CA LEU A 529 -7.12 31.13 -12.03
C LEU A 529 -6.58 31.09 -13.47
N ALA A 530 -7.19 31.83 -14.39
CA ALA A 530 -6.75 31.95 -15.78
C ALA A 530 -5.36 32.58 -15.89
N GLU A 531 -5.05 33.57 -15.04
CA GLU A 531 -3.73 34.21 -15.00
C GLU A 531 -2.62 33.24 -14.52
N TYR A 532 -2.90 32.42 -13.51
CA TYR A 532 -1.97 31.37 -13.08
C TYR A 532 -1.70 30.35 -14.19
N LEU A 533 -2.76 29.92 -14.89
CA LEU A 533 -2.64 29.01 -16.02
C LEU A 533 -1.80 29.61 -17.17
N ARG A 534 -2.05 30.88 -17.53
CA ARG A 534 -1.27 31.59 -18.54
C ARG A 534 0.22 31.65 -18.16
N LYS A 535 0.53 32.03 -16.92
CA LYS A 535 1.91 32.07 -16.42
C LYS A 535 2.59 30.71 -16.46
N ALA A 536 1.86 29.63 -16.15
CA ALA A 536 2.42 28.29 -16.17
C ALA A 536 2.80 27.84 -17.60
N PHE A 537 1.97 28.17 -18.60
CA PHE A 537 2.32 27.95 -20.01
C PHE A 537 3.55 28.76 -20.44
N GLU A 538 3.64 30.03 -20.02
CA GLU A 538 4.78 30.90 -20.33
C GLU A 538 6.08 30.47 -19.66
N ALA A 539 5.99 29.89 -18.45
CA ALA A 539 7.14 29.41 -17.70
C ALA A 539 7.67 28.06 -18.21
N CYS A 540 6.86 27.29 -18.94
CA CYS A 540 7.27 25.99 -19.45
C CYS A 540 8.24 26.13 -20.63
N ASN A 541 9.48 25.70 -20.45
CA ASN A 541 10.53 25.81 -21.46
C ASN A 541 10.47 24.75 -22.58
N LYS A 542 9.45 23.87 -22.59
CA LYS A 542 9.28 22.81 -23.59
C LYS A 542 8.49 23.35 -24.79
N PRO A 543 9.02 23.29 -26.03
CA PRO A 543 8.33 23.81 -27.22
C PRO A 543 6.90 23.28 -27.38
N GLU A 544 6.69 22.01 -27.04
CA GLU A 544 5.41 21.30 -27.14
C GLU A 544 4.34 21.92 -26.23
N ALA A 545 4.72 22.56 -25.13
CA ALA A 545 3.79 23.18 -24.19
C ALA A 545 2.93 24.27 -24.85
N SER A 546 3.53 25.04 -25.77
CA SER A 546 2.84 26.11 -26.52
C SER A 546 1.71 25.60 -27.43
N THR A 547 1.67 24.30 -27.72
CA THR A 547 0.67 23.69 -28.60
C THR A 547 -0.51 23.09 -27.85
N ILE A 548 -0.37 22.89 -26.53
CA ILE A 548 -1.40 22.33 -25.67
C ILE A 548 -2.56 23.32 -25.57
N LYS A 549 -3.77 22.81 -25.74
CA LYS A 549 -5.01 23.55 -25.53
C LYS A 549 -5.73 23.01 -24.31
N VAL A 550 -6.44 23.93 -23.66
CA VAL A 550 -7.34 23.61 -22.56
C VAL A 550 -8.73 23.29 -23.11
N GLY A 551 -9.29 22.18 -22.66
CA GLY A 551 -10.67 21.76 -22.90
C GLY A 551 -11.54 21.89 -21.66
N GLY A 552 -12.85 21.77 -21.84
CA GLY A 552 -13.86 21.82 -20.77
C GLY A 552 -14.58 20.47 -20.58
N PRO A 553 -15.51 20.37 -19.63
CA PRO A 553 -16.29 19.14 -19.40
C PRO A 553 -17.05 18.63 -20.62
N GLU A 554 -17.43 19.50 -21.55
CA GLU A 554 -18.06 19.15 -22.83
C GLU A 554 -17.15 18.30 -23.72
N ASP A 555 -15.84 18.37 -23.53
CA ASP A 555 -14.86 17.59 -24.28
C ASP A 555 -14.78 16.13 -23.80
N LEU A 556 -15.35 15.77 -22.63
CA LEU A 556 -15.30 14.41 -22.09
C LEU A 556 -16.01 13.38 -22.99
N ASP A 557 -17.03 13.78 -23.74
CA ASP A 557 -17.74 12.90 -24.69
C ASP A 557 -17.08 12.88 -26.09
N THR A 558 -15.96 13.58 -26.28
CA THR A 558 -15.24 13.62 -27.56
C THR A 558 -14.31 12.40 -27.72
N PRO A 559 -14.21 11.81 -28.94
CA PRO A 559 -13.22 10.77 -29.24
C PRO A 559 -11.79 11.19 -28.88
N ILE A 560 -11.03 10.28 -28.26
CA ILE A 560 -9.66 10.53 -27.82
C ILE A 560 -8.78 11.01 -28.97
N GLY A 561 -8.92 10.42 -30.17
CA GLY A 561 -8.15 10.83 -31.35
C GLY A 561 -8.41 12.27 -31.78
N GLU A 562 -9.65 12.76 -31.68
CA GLU A 562 -9.99 14.14 -32.01
C GLU A 562 -9.48 15.12 -30.94
N LEU A 563 -9.50 14.74 -29.65
CA LEU A 563 -8.87 15.53 -28.59
C LEU A 563 -7.36 15.69 -28.81
N LEU A 564 -6.67 14.59 -29.12
CA LEU A 564 -5.23 14.59 -29.40
C LEU A 564 -4.90 15.42 -30.64
N LYS A 565 -5.66 15.27 -31.73
CA LYS A 565 -5.50 16.06 -32.96
C LYS A 565 -5.76 17.54 -32.75
N ALA A 566 -6.70 17.90 -31.88
CA ALA A 566 -6.97 19.27 -31.49
C ALA A 566 -5.98 19.82 -30.45
N ASN A 567 -5.07 18.97 -29.94
CA ASN A 567 -4.20 19.22 -28.78
C ASN A 567 -4.95 19.61 -27.49
N LYS A 568 -6.23 19.25 -27.35
CA LYS A 568 -7.00 19.43 -26.12
C LYS A 568 -6.63 18.36 -25.10
N ARG A 569 -5.54 18.57 -24.37
CA ARG A 569 -4.92 17.56 -23.50
C ARG A 569 -4.93 17.92 -22.02
N LEU A 570 -5.35 19.14 -21.69
CA LEU A 570 -5.66 19.57 -20.33
C LEU A 570 -7.15 19.88 -20.24
N ILE A 571 -7.93 19.06 -19.53
CA ILE A 571 -9.37 19.27 -19.33
C ILE A 571 -9.57 19.83 -17.92
N ILE A 572 -10.34 20.92 -17.79
CA ILE A 572 -10.60 21.58 -16.52
C ILE A 572 -12.11 21.66 -16.29
N ALA A 573 -12.58 21.12 -15.16
CA ALA A 573 -13.93 21.36 -14.66
C ALA A 573 -13.89 22.41 -13.55
N ASP A 574 -14.25 23.66 -13.86
CA ASP A 574 -14.32 24.75 -12.87
C ASP A 574 -15.68 24.77 -12.15
N ARG A 575 -15.84 23.93 -11.13
CA ARG A 575 -17.09 23.86 -10.37
C ARG A 575 -17.24 24.96 -9.32
N VAL A 576 -16.24 25.82 -9.17
CA VAL A 576 -16.36 27.02 -8.32
C VAL A 576 -17.14 28.10 -9.06
N HIS A 577 -16.83 28.32 -10.34
CA HIS A 577 -17.42 29.38 -11.14
C HIS A 577 -18.50 28.89 -12.11
N ASP A 578 -18.46 27.60 -12.48
CA ASP A 578 -19.45 26.90 -13.29
C ASP A 578 -19.84 25.54 -12.64
N PRO A 579 -20.64 25.56 -11.57
CA PRO A 579 -21.01 24.34 -10.84
C PRO A 579 -21.82 23.33 -11.67
N GLU A 580 -22.44 23.78 -12.76
CA GLU A 580 -23.27 22.98 -13.66
C GLU A 580 -22.48 22.35 -14.81
N GLY A 581 -21.26 22.85 -15.09
CA GLY A 581 -20.43 22.40 -16.22
C GLY A 581 -20.05 20.92 -16.15
N TRP A 582 -19.83 20.38 -14.95
CA TRP A 582 -19.59 18.95 -14.75
C TRP A 582 -20.43 18.38 -13.60
N GLN A 583 -21.69 18.09 -13.89
CA GLN A 583 -22.55 17.36 -12.97
C GLN A 583 -22.18 15.88 -12.94
N ARG A 584 -21.79 15.38 -11.76
CA ARG A 584 -21.48 13.96 -11.52
C ARG A 584 -22.07 13.42 -10.23
N SER A 585 -22.25 12.12 -10.16
CA SER A 585 -22.54 11.43 -8.90
C SER A 585 -21.27 11.23 -8.09
N ASP A 586 -21.38 11.16 -6.77
CA ASP A 586 -20.24 11.00 -5.85
C ASP A 586 -20.68 10.07 -4.72
N SER A 587 -19.88 9.05 -4.41
CA SER A 587 -20.20 8.11 -3.34
C SER A 587 -19.97 8.69 -1.95
N TYR A 588 -19.34 9.87 -1.83
CA TYR A 588 -19.01 10.48 -0.55
C TYR A 588 -20.26 10.79 0.29
N ASP A 589 -20.28 10.23 1.50
CA ASP A 589 -21.27 10.48 2.54
C ASP A 589 -20.52 10.62 3.86
N HIS A 590 -20.46 11.83 4.43
CA HIS A 590 -19.57 12.09 5.56
C HIS A 590 -19.78 11.09 6.72
N PRO A 591 -20.99 10.81 7.23
CA PRO A 591 -21.23 9.74 8.19
C PRO A 591 -20.65 8.37 7.81
N ALA A 592 -20.80 7.93 6.55
CA ALA A 592 -20.34 6.61 6.13
C ALA A 592 -18.82 6.53 5.92
N TYR A 593 -18.20 7.63 5.48
CA TYR A 593 -16.76 7.71 5.21
C TYR A 593 -15.95 8.07 6.45
N ASN A 594 -16.61 8.59 7.47
CA ASN A 594 -16.03 8.88 8.76
C ASN A 594 -15.95 7.62 9.63
N THR A 595 -15.08 6.71 9.21
CA THR A 595 -15.04 5.32 9.69
C THR A 595 -13.61 4.77 9.75
N ILE A 596 -13.42 3.76 10.59
CA ILE A 596 -12.27 2.85 10.54
C ILE A 596 -12.65 1.46 10.01
N ASP A 597 -13.91 1.28 9.62
CA ASP A 597 -14.46 0.07 9.03
C ASP A 597 -14.78 0.33 7.55
N PRO A 598 -14.04 -0.27 6.61
CA PRO A 598 -14.29 -0.12 5.17
C PRO A 598 -15.68 -0.59 4.72
N ALA A 599 -16.39 -1.41 5.51
CA ALA A 599 -17.68 -1.97 5.11
C ALA A 599 -18.74 -0.88 4.80
N THR A 600 -18.74 0.23 5.54
CA THR A 600 -19.66 1.35 5.30
C THR A 600 -19.38 2.06 3.97
N ILE A 601 -18.11 2.08 3.55
CA ILE A 601 -17.70 2.62 2.24
C ILE A 601 -18.20 1.68 1.14
N ILE A 602 -18.00 0.36 1.27
CA ILE A 602 -18.51 -0.63 0.30
C ILE A 602 -20.02 -0.49 0.08
N VAL A 603 -20.80 -0.25 1.14
CA VAL A 603 -22.23 0.03 1.02
C VAL A 603 -22.50 1.24 0.13
N LYS A 604 -21.75 2.34 0.30
CA LYS A 604 -21.91 3.56 -0.51
C LYS A 604 -21.47 3.39 -1.96
N LEU A 605 -20.43 2.60 -2.22
CA LEU A 605 -20.01 2.24 -3.57
C LEU A 605 -21.11 1.44 -4.29
N ASN A 606 -21.72 0.47 -3.59
CA ASN A 606 -22.86 -0.29 -4.12
C ASN A 606 -24.11 0.60 -4.34
N GLU A 607 -24.39 1.53 -3.43
CA GLU A 607 -25.49 2.49 -3.60
C GLU A 607 -25.30 3.37 -4.85
N LEU A 608 -24.08 3.83 -5.11
CA LEU A 608 -23.74 4.59 -6.30
C LEU A 608 -23.87 3.73 -7.56
N LEU A 609 -23.28 2.53 -7.57
CA LEU A 609 -23.36 1.61 -8.70
C LEU A 609 -24.81 1.23 -9.04
N ALA A 610 -25.65 0.94 -8.04
CA ALA A 610 -27.06 0.63 -8.26
C ALA A 610 -27.89 1.81 -8.80
N GLN A 611 -27.40 3.05 -8.65
CA GLN A 611 -28.02 4.21 -9.32
C GLN A 611 -27.69 4.24 -10.80
N ALA A 612 -26.56 3.64 -11.22
CA ALA A 612 -26.17 3.59 -12.62
C ALA A 612 -27.14 2.77 -13.48
N ASP A 613 -27.83 1.80 -12.88
CA ASP A 613 -28.74 0.85 -13.56
C ASP A 613 -30.20 1.34 -13.68
N LYS A 614 -30.55 2.52 -13.13
CA LYS A 614 -31.93 3.04 -13.17
C LYS A 614 -32.25 3.77 -14.48
N ASP A 615 -33.51 3.68 -14.92
CA ASP A 615 -34.02 4.17 -16.22
C ASP A 615 -33.66 5.66 -16.49
N PRO A 616 -33.01 5.97 -17.63
CA PRO A 616 -32.60 7.31 -18.03
C PRO A 616 -33.74 8.31 -18.31
N SER A 617 -35.01 7.89 -18.32
CA SER A 617 -36.15 8.76 -18.65
C SER A 617 -36.52 9.81 -17.59
N THR A 618 -35.77 9.94 -16.50
CA THR A 618 -35.98 10.97 -15.48
C THR A 618 -34.92 12.07 -15.64
N ASN A 619 -35.34 13.30 -15.97
CA ASN A 619 -34.52 14.48 -16.26
C ASN A 619 -33.56 14.91 -15.13
N GLY A 620 -32.53 14.13 -14.81
CA GLY A 620 -31.59 14.45 -13.73
C GLY A 620 -30.37 13.55 -13.59
N ARG A 621 -30.05 12.70 -14.58
CA ARG A 621 -28.83 11.88 -14.51
C ARG A 621 -27.59 12.76 -14.73
N LYS A 622 -26.73 12.76 -13.73
CA LYS A 622 -25.42 13.41 -13.78
C LYS A 622 -24.47 12.59 -14.66
N LYS A 623 -23.70 13.25 -15.54
CA LYS A 623 -22.74 12.60 -16.44
C LYS A 623 -21.39 12.44 -15.74
N GLY A 624 -21.09 11.20 -15.35
CA GLY A 624 -19.88 10.82 -14.65
C GLY A 624 -20.13 10.46 -13.19
N ALA A 625 -19.16 9.77 -12.60
CA ALA A 625 -19.23 9.27 -11.24
C ALA A 625 -17.86 9.36 -10.55
N ILE A 626 -17.84 9.68 -9.27
CA ILE A 626 -16.67 9.52 -8.40
C ILE A 626 -16.97 8.44 -7.38
N TYR A 627 -16.19 7.37 -7.44
CA TYR A 627 -16.10 6.35 -6.41
C TYR A 627 -14.94 6.73 -5.49
N GLN A 628 -15.29 7.07 -4.25
CA GLN A 628 -14.34 7.44 -3.21
C GLN A 628 -13.80 6.17 -2.56
N CYS A 629 -12.50 5.93 -2.69
CA CYS A 629 -11.82 4.71 -2.27
C CYS A 629 -11.04 4.88 -0.96
N GLN A 630 -11.27 5.98 -0.24
CA GLN A 630 -10.62 6.35 1.01
C GLN A 630 -11.60 6.51 2.17
N ALA A 631 -11.09 6.46 3.40
CA ALA A 631 -11.84 6.78 4.62
C ALA A 631 -11.36 8.11 5.20
N THR A 632 -12.27 8.86 5.83
CA THR A 632 -12.01 10.15 6.48
C THR A 632 -12.40 10.12 7.97
N PRO A 633 -11.75 9.28 8.81
CA PRO A 633 -12.07 9.10 10.25
C PRO A 633 -11.81 10.37 11.07
N THR A 634 -12.78 11.28 11.03
CA THR A 634 -12.74 12.65 11.55
C THR A 634 -13.59 12.84 12.81
N SER A 635 -14.64 12.06 13.04
CA SER A 635 -15.43 12.06 14.29
C SER A 635 -14.69 11.34 15.40
N SER A 636 -13.86 10.37 15.03
CA SER A 636 -12.96 9.68 15.93
C SER A 636 -11.72 10.54 16.27
N LEU A 637 -11.55 11.74 15.71
CA LEU A 637 -10.38 12.58 16.00
C LEU A 637 -10.23 13.02 17.47
N SER A 638 -11.29 13.02 18.29
CA SER A 638 -11.14 13.34 19.73
C SER A 638 -10.80 12.14 20.61
N GLU A 639 -11.13 10.91 20.18
CA GLU A 639 -10.89 9.67 20.94
C GLU A 639 -9.78 8.83 20.28
N ASP A 640 -9.90 8.60 18.97
CA ASP A 640 -8.94 7.89 18.15
C ASP A 640 -7.71 8.71 17.73
N ALA A 641 -7.75 10.05 17.57
CA ALA A 641 -6.49 10.77 17.28
C ALA A 641 -5.53 10.66 18.46
N PHE A 642 -6.01 10.74 19.70
CA PHE A 642 -5.15 10.50 20.87
C PHE A 642 -4.71 9.03 20.98
N ALA A 643 -5.54 8.09 20.53
CA ALA A 643 -5.22 6.65 20.49
C ALA A 643 -4.27 6.26 19.34
N SER A 644 -4.26 7.02 18.25
CA SER A 644 -3.50 6.76 17.02
C SER A 644 -2.25 7.62 16.90
N LEU A 645 -2.18 8.79 17.54
CA LEU A 645 -1.00 9.66 17.53
C LEU A 645 0.07 9.14 18.49
N SER A 646 0.97 8.30 17.99
CA SER A 646 2.01 7.60 18.77
C SER A 646 3.15 8.47 19.32
N TRP A 647 2.94 9.78 19.44
CA TRP A 647 4.02 10.78 19.54
C TRP A 647 5.07 10.65 18.41
N SER A 648 4.76 9.87 17.38
CA SER A 648 5.59 9.59 16.20
C SER A 648 5.07 10.37 15.00
N ASP A 649 5.96 10.63 14.05
CA ASP A 649 5.59 11.23 12.77
C ASP A 649 5.15 10.18 11.73
N ALA A 650 5.20 8.89 12.11
CA ALA A 650 4.72 7.75 11.33
C ALA A 650 3.27 7.36 11.66
N SER A 651 2.62 8.05 12.58
CA SER A 651 1.34 7.61 13.15
C SER A 651 0.11 8.14 12.39
N SER A 652 0.22 8.25 11.07
CA SER A 652 -0.85 8.81 10.24
C SER A 652 -2.07 7.90 10.24
N LEU A 653 -3.22 8.46 10.59
CA LEU A 653 -4.48 7.74 10.59
C LEU A 653 -4.89 7.33 9.17
N LEU A 654 -4.58 8.16 8.17
CA LEU A 654 -4.82 7.81 6.77
C LEU A 654 -3.90 6.67 6.34
N ASN A 655 -2.66 6.64 6.82
CA ASN A 655 -1.70 5.60 6.47
C ASN A 655 -2.04 4.26 7.15
N TYR A 656 -2.62 4.33 8.36
CA TYR A 656 -3.24 3.19 9.04
C TYR A 656 -4.44 2.65 8.27
N MET A 657 -5.34 3.53 7.80
CA MET A 657 -6.57 3.14 7.10
C MET A 657 -6.34 2.68 5.66
N LYS A 658 -5.31 3.20 4.99
CA LYS A 658 -4.99 2.92 3.58
C LYS A 658 -5.03 1.42 3.24
N PRO A 659 -4.20 0.55 3.86
CA PRO A 659 -4.25 -0.88 3.53
C PRO A 659 -5.55 -1.55 3.96
N GLN A 660 -6.23 -1.08 5.00
CA GLN A 660 -7.50 -1.66 5.44
C GLN A 660 -8.61 -1.41 4.41
N ASN A 661 -8.68 -0.18 3.89
CA ASN A 661 -9.58 0.20 2.81
C ASN A 661 -9.25 -0.56 1.53
N ASP A 662 -8.00 -0.54 1.08
CA ASP A 662 -7.60 -1.14 -0.18
C ASP A 662 -7.90 -2.66 -0.21
N ARG A 663 -7.63 -3.39 0.89
CA ARG A 663 -7.95 -4.84 1.01
C ARG A 663 -9.42 -5.18 0.73
N GLN A 664 -10.34 -4.25 0.92
CA GLN A 664 -11.78 -4.47 0.71
C GLN A 664 -12.24 -3.83 -0.60
N ILE A 665 -11.79 -2.60 -0.86
CA ILE A 665 -12.25 -1.79 -2.00
C ILE A 665 -11.63 -2.28 -3.31
N TYR A 666 -10.38 -2.73 -3.33
CA TYR A 666 -9.73 -3.14 -4.58
C TYR A 666 -10.32 -4.44 -5.13
N PRO A 667 -10.53 -5.49 -4.30
CA PRO A 667 -11.31 -6.64 -4.73
C PRO A 667 -12.73 -6.26 -5.18
N TRP A 668 -13.38 -5.31 -4.51
CA TRP A 668 -14.69 -4.81 -4.93
C TRP A 668 -14.63 -4.19 -6.33
N ILE A 669 -13.66 -3.30 -6.61
CA ILE A 669 -13.47 -2.71 -7.93
C ILE A 669 -13.28 -3.83 -8.96
N GLN A 670 -12.36 -4.76 -8.72
CA GLN A 670 -12.09 -5.87 -9.65
C GLN A 670 -13.35 -6.69 -9.99
N GLN A 671 -14.21 -6.95 -9.01
CA GLN A 671 -15.42 -7.77 -9.15
C GLN A 671 -16.61 -7.07 -9.83
N HIS A 672 -16.66 -5.73 -9.86
CA HIS A 672 -17.82 -4.99 -10.35
C HIS A 672 -17.56 -4.32 -11.71
N GLU A 673 -18.55 -4.36 -12.60
CA GLU A 673 -18.53 -3.59 -13.83
C GLU A 673 -19.01 -2.17 -13.55
N LEU A 674 -18.17 -1.16 -13.79
CA LEU A 674 -18.55 0.24 -13.58
C LEU A 674 -19.34 0.74 -14.79
N THR A 675 -20.66 0.63 -14.73
CA THR A 675 -21.59 0.87 -15.86
C THR A 675 -22.02 2.33 -16.03
N ASP A 676 -21.52 3.25 -15.19
CA ASP A 676 -21.92 4.66 -15.18
C ASP A 676 -21.75 5.35 -16.54
N GLU A 677 -22.72 6.18 -16.92
CA GLU A 677 -22.58 7.11 -18.05
C GLU A 677 -21.58 8.23 -17.72
N GLY A 678 -20.79 8.65 -18.71
CA GLY A 678 -19.77 9.68 -18.53
C GLY A 678 -18.47 9.17 -17.90
N THR A 679 -17.48 10.05 -17.72
CA THR A 679 -16.17 9.69 -17.14
C THR A 679 -16.32 9.21 -15.69
N VAL A 680 -15.66 8.10 -15.36
CA VAL A 680 -15.65 7.55 -14.00
C VAL A 680 -14.29 7.81 -13.35
N ILE A 681 -14.31 8.23 -12.09
CA ILE A 681 -13.12 8.49 -11.30
C ILE A 681 -13.09 7.52 -10.11
N LEU A 682 -11.94 6.87 -9.90
CA LEU A 682 -11.62 6.17 -8.65
C LEU A 682 -10.70 7.08 -7.84
N LEU A 683 -11.25 7.77 -6.85
CA LEU A 683 -10.53 8.78 -6.07
C LEU A 683 -9.99 8.15 -4.79
N ASN A 684 -8.71 8.34 -4.45
CA ASN A 684 -8.14 7.76 -3.22
C ASN A 684 -7.14 8.70 -2.54
N ASP A 685 -6.94 8.48 -1.24
CA ASP A 685 -5.79 8.98 -0.50
C ASP A 685 -4.57 8.11 -0.82
N TYR A 686 -3.39 8.74 -0.87
CA TYR A 686 -2.14 8.08 -1.22
C TYR A 686 -2.26 7.24 -2.48
N VAL A 687 -2.80 7.83 -3.54
CA VAL A 687 -3.08 7.14 -4.80
C VAL A 687 -1.84 6.39 -5.31
N ASP A 688 -2.05 5.16 -5.75
CA ASP A 688 -0.98 4.21 -6.07
C ASP A 688 -1.20 3.53 -7.43
N GLY A 689 -0.16 2.83 -7.88
CA GLY A 689 -0.18 2.12 -9.16
C GLY A 689 -1.20 0.98 -9.21
N ALA A 690 -1.57 0.35 -8.10
CA ALA A 690 -2.53 -0.75 -8.12
C ALA A 690 -3.95 -0.24 -8.45
N LEU A 691 -4.34 0.92 -7.91
CA LEU A 691 -5.59 1.58 -8.30
C LEU A 691 -5.57 2.01 -9.77
N VAL A 692 -4.41 2.46 -10.28
CA VAL A 692 -4.22 2.83 -11.69
C VAL A 692 -4.41 1.63 -12.61
N GLU A 693 -3.81 0.47 -12.30
CA GLU A 693 -4.01 -0.76 -13.07
C GLU A 693 -5.49 -1.17 -13.11
N MET A 694 -6.18 -1.08 -11.97
CA MET A 694 -7.62 -1.35 -11.91
C MET A 694 -8.42 -0.35 -12.77
N ALA A 695 -8.07 0.93 -12.75
CA ALA A 695 -8.71 1.95 -13.60
C ALA A 695 -8.47 1.67 -15.10
N ILE A 696 -7.26 1.25 -15.49
CA ILE A 696 -6.95 0.83 -16.87
C ILE A 696 -7.78 -0.39 -17.26
N ASP A 697 -7.85 -1.42 -16.40
CA ASP A 697 -8.66 -2.62 -16.62
C ASP A 697 -10.15 -2.30 -16.78
N LYS A 698 -10.68 -1.38 -15.96
CA LYS A 698 -12.07 -0.91 -16.10
C LYS A 698 -12.30 -0.05 -17.35
N SER A 699 -11.29 0.71 -17.76
CA SER A 699 -11.33 1.45 -19.03
C SER A 699 -11.46 0.49 -20.22
N ARG A 700 -10.64 -0.57 -20.29
CA ARG A 700 -10.76 -1.61 -21.32
C ARG A 700 -12.17 -2.22 -21.37
N GLN A 701 -12.79 -2.36 -20.21
CA GLN A 701 -14.11 -3.01 -20.01
C GLN A 701 -15.18 -2.11 -20.61
N ARG A 702 -15.21 -0.85 -20.19
CA ARG A 702 -16.16 0.16 -20.67
C ARG A 702 -15.98 0.52 -22.14
N ALA A 703 -14.76 0.40 -22.65
CA ALA A 703 -14.45 0.62 -24.07
C ALA A 703 -14.80 -0.59 -24.96
N ASN A 704 -15.11 -1.76 -24.38
CA ASN A 704 -15.22 -3.05 -25.08
C ASN A 704 -13.96 -3.38 -25.89
N LEU A 705 -12.79 -3.19 -25.28
CA LEU A 705 -11.46 -3.46 -25.86
C LEU A 705 -10.66 -4.44 -24.98
N TYR A 706 -11.32 -5.47 -24.45
CA TYR A 706 -10.64 -6.62 -23.84
C TYR A 706 -10.16 -7.55 -24.96
N ASN A 707 -8.84 -7.74 -25.04
CA ASN A 707 -8.23 -8.77 -25.88
C ASN A 707 -8.17 -10.12 -25.15
#